data_AF-A0A9D8T4S7-F1
#
_entry.id   AF-A0A9D8T4S7-F1
#
_cell.length_a   1.000
_cell.length_b   1.000
_cell.length_c   1.000
_cell.angle_alpha   90.00
_cell.angle_beta   90.00
_cell.angle_gamma   90.00
#
_symmetry.space_group_name_H-M   'P 1'
#
loop_
_entity.id
_entity.type
_entity.pdbx_description
1 polymer ?
#
loop_
_entity_poly.entity_id
_entity_poly.type
_entity_poly.pdbx_seq_one_letter_code
_entity_poly.pdbx_strand_id
1 'polypeptide(L)'
;MRKVAVMAGVLTAFVLCWMSSLHAGSVFTDRKTGKTVIELTVDGLPNPTGTDVNTRANTEIVRDFVKNFPALFKKKYAAKYKKSPEKYGNFNWDDVEIRLKPFSGIKVEGVENDLLAIAGNMAPDVLYINFRKSDNYISNNFLYPLDEFIQQLTPAERKELLGERIHPKVMPVVKRLGPDGKEHFWTVPYGGSPLGKVMMYRKDLFDKHKIPYPTANWTWEDLLDACKKITDPGNGIYGIMLGRGKTESWHWLTFLWCAGGEVMEQDKDTGKWRCSFGSEAGLRALDFYTTLSAEKWIDKKGVVRRGYAYKDSRAGNKWANGEIGVYLTYIDERTMSTFNPEIYGMAPVPMGYKDEKGVRHRGGELNCGMFGMFGGVKNPVIRDAAWEYMYHRDSESGLRVRTKVMVEGGMGQFVMPRYLKRFGYEDLLRISPKEFLELYQVAIDTGRPEPYGKNSNFAYEQMSIPLQFAESMELSDKLSSDPKLRTEQLRKIIREAEARANELMIGDITDAERTKRRVIACCVLVGILIAYFFVFRKIFRIFTPPKSILGVKQETWGFRRHFWAYMLLVPAVLTILMWQYLPLARGSVMAFQDYKIIGKSIFVGVDNFGNLIVDGYWWASIWNAFRYSMLVISLTFLPPMILAILLQEVPKGKLLFRMIYYLPAVISGLVTMLLWKQFYEPSEFGALNQIV
;
A
#
# COMPACT_ATOMS: atom_id res chain seq x y z
N MET A 1 -43.98 -17.17 29.40
CA MET A 1 -43.97 -15.86 28.71
C MET A 1 -42.93 -14.88 29.27
N ARG A 2 -42.80 -14.66 30.59
CA ARG A 2 -41.77 -13.74 31.16
C ARG A 2 -40.30 -14.08 30.83
N LYS A 3 -39.90 -15.36 30.77
CA LYS A 3 -38.50 -15.73 30.45
C LYS A 3 -38.10 -15.51 28.98
N VAL A 4 -39.05 -15.58 28.04
CA VAL A 4 -38.81 -15.35 26.60
C VAL A 4 -38.68 -13.85 26.31
N ALA A 5 -39.46 -13.01 27.01
CA ALA A 5 -39.34 -11.55 26.92
C ALA A 5 -38.00 -11.03 27.49
N VAL A 6 -37.48 -11.67 28.55
CA VAL A 6 -36.15 -11.34 29.09
C VAL A 6 -35.04 -11.75 28.13
N MET A 7 -35.14 -12.91 27.48
CA MET A 7 -34.13 -13.39 26.53
C MET A 7 -34.14 -12.61 25.21
N ALA A 8 -35.32 -12.19 24.73
CA ALA A 8 -35.44 -11.26 23.61
C ALA A 8 -34.90 -9.87 23.99
N GLY A 9 -35.17 -9.36 25.19
CA GLY A 9 -34.61 -8.10 25.69
C GLY A 9 -33.08 -8.12 25.78
N VAL A 10 -32.49 -9.26 26.18
CA VAL A 10 -31.02 -9.45 26.22
C VAL A 10 -30.41 -9.54 24.82
N LEU A 11 -31.07 -10.21 23.86
CA LEU A 11 -30.61 -10.24 22.46
C LEU A 11 -30.71 -8.86 21.79
N THR A 12 -31.81 -8.13 22.02
CA THR A 12 -31.97 -6.76 21.48
C THR A 12 -30.98 -5.80 22.14
N ALA A 13 -30.68 -5.95 23.43
CA ALA A 13 -29.62 -5.21 24.11
C ALA A 13 -28.22 -5.57 23.60
N PHE A 14 -27.96 -6.85 23.28
CA PHE A 14 -26.69 -7.27 22.67
C PHE A 14 -26.52 -6.71 21.24
N VAL A 15 -27.60 -6.69 20.45
CA VAL A 15 -27.61 -6.13 19.08
C VAL A 15 -27.53 -4.59 19.11
N LEU A 16 -28.14 -3.92 20.09
CA LEU A 16 -28.03 -2.47 20.28
C LEU A 16 -26.67 -2.06 20.86
N CYS A 17 -26.03 -2.87 21.71
CA CYS A 17 -24.64 -2.66 22.14
C CYS A 17 -23.63 -2.85 20.99
N TRP A 18 -23.98 -3.60 19.95
CA TRP A 18 -23.17 -3.67 18.71
C TRP A 18 -23.34 -2.45 17.81
N MET A 19 -24.38 -1.63 18.02
CA MET A 19 -24.61 -0.38 17.28
C MET A 19 -24.10 0.87 17.99
N SER A 20 -23.63 0.78 19.25
CA SER A 20 -22.85 1.88 19.82
C SER A 20 -21.54 1.96 19.04
N SER A 21 -21.40 3.03 18.26
CA SER A 21 -20.26 3.32 17.43
C SER A 21 -18.95 3.12 18.21
N LEU A 22 -18.30 1.97 17.99
CA LEU A 22 -16.95 1.65 18.47
C LEU A 22 -15.96 2.53 17.69
N HIS A 23 -15.96 3.83 17.96
CA HIS A 23 -14.85 4.68 17.53
C HIS A 23 -13.61 4.21 18.29
N ALA A 24 -12.46 4.17 17.61
CA ALA A 24 -11.24 3.61 18.19
C ALA A 24 -10.72 4.44 19.38
N GLY A 25 -10.89 5.77 19.35
CA GLY A 25 -10.59 6.64 20.47
C GLY A 25 -11.74 6.82 21.47
N SER A 26 -11.42 6.91 22.76
CA SER A 26 -12.42 7.08 23.81
C SER A 26 -11.92 7.93 24.98
N VAL A 27 -12.86 8.53 25.73
CA VAL A 27 -12.57 9.25 26.97
C VAL A 27 -13.39 8.63 28.09
N PHE A 28 -12.75 8.23 29.18
CA PHE A 28 -13.42 7.60 30.31
C PHE A 28 -12.68 7.85 31.63
N THR A 29 -13.36 7.66 32.74
CA THR A 29 -12.71 7.69 34.07
C THR A 29 -12.20 6.29 34.42
N ASP A 30 -10.92 6.16 34.73
CA ASP A 30 -10.34 4.91 35.19
C ASP A 30 -10.89 4.58 36.59
N ARG A 31 -11.51 3.41 36.73
CA ARG A 31 -12.14 2.99 37.99
C ARG A 31 -11.12 2.72 39.11
N LYS A 32 -9.86 2.42 38.78
CA LYS A 32 -8.82 2.12 39.77
C LYS A 32 -8.14 3.38 40.27
N THR A 33 -7.84 4.32 39.36
CA THR A 33 -7.06 5.52 39.69
C THR A 33 -7.91 6.78 39.85
N GLY A 34 -9.17 6.77 39.41
CA GLY A 34 -10.06 7.93 39.40
C GLY A 34 -9.70 8.98 38.33
N LYS A 35 -8.67 8.73 37.52
CA LYS A 35 -8.16 9.67 36.52
C LYS A 35 -9.03 9.69 35.28
N THR A 36 -9.05 10.82 34.59
CA THR A 36 -9.64 10.92 33.25
C THR A 36 -8.63 10.40 32.23
N VAL A 37 -8.98 9.33 31.53
CA VAL A 37 -8.14 8.71 30.51
C VAL A 37 -8.64 9.13 29.13
N ILE A 38 -7.74 9.69 28.33
CA ILE A 38 -7.92 9.91 26.90
C ILE A 38 -7.19 8.79 26.17
N GLU A 39 -7.94 7.93 25.51
CA GLU A 39 -7.38 6.80 24.77
C GLU A 39 -7.40 7.09 23.27
N LEU A 40 -6.24 7.00 22.63
CA LEU A 40 -6.02 7.28 21.22
C LEU A 40 -5.50 6.03 20.51
N THR A 41 -6.15 5.63 19.43
CA THR A 41 -5.67 4.56 18.55
C THR A 41 -4.86 5.14 17.40
N VAL A 42 -3.61 4.71 17.28
CA VAL A 42 -2.64 5.29 16.35
C VAL A 42 -2.10 4.21 15.41
N ASP A 43 -2.12 4.50 14.12
CA ASP A 43 -1.44 3.69 13.12
C ASP A 43 0.08 3.89 13.16
N GLY A 44 0.83 2.79 13.08
CA GLY A 44 2.29 2.82 13.05
C GLY A 44 2.97 3.18 14.39
N LEU A 45 2.37 2.87 15.55
CA LEU A 45 3.11 2.98 16.82
C LEU A 45 4.37 2.10 16.81
N PRO A 46 5.51 2.62 17.33
CA PRO A 46 6.77 1.88 17.33
C PRO A 46 6.69 0.68 18.27
N ASN A 47 7.29 -0.44 17.86
CA ASN A 47 7.39 -1.63 18.71
C ASN A 47 8.38 -1.39 19.86
N PRO A 48 7.94 -1.38 21.14
CA PRO A 48 8.83 -1.11 22.26
C PRO A 48 9.89 -2.19 22.50
N THR A 49 9.77 -3.38 21.87
CA THR A 49 10.78 -4.45 21.97
C THR A 49 11.84 -4.39 20.87
N GLY A 50 11.76 -3.42 19.95
CA GLY A 50 12.77 -3.24 18.90
C GLY A 50 14.11 -2.80 19.48
N THR A 51 15.18 -3.43 19.03
CA THR A 51 16.54 -3.21 19.57
C THR A 51 17.36 -2.19 18.77
N ASP A 52 16.97 -1.91 17.52
CA ASP A 52 17.66 -0.92 16.69
C ASP A 52 17.46 0.51 17.22
N VAL A 53 18.46 1.36 17.00
CA VAL A 53 18.51 2.72 17.55
C VAL A 53 17.34 3.58 17.07
N ASN A 54 16.91 3.42 15.81
CA ASN A 54 15.80 4.19 15.25
C ASN A 54 14.46 3.80 15.89
N THR A 55 14.19 2.50 16.08
CA THR A 55 12.99 2.05 16.81
C THR A 55 13.01 2.55 18.25
N ARG A 56 14.16 2.47 18.94
CA ARG A 56 14.32 3.01 20.30
C ARG A 56 14.05 4.51 20.37
N ALA A 57 14.59 5.29 19.43
CA ALA A 57 14.34 6.73 19.34
C ALA A 57 12.85 7.03 19.14
N ASN A 58 12.19 6.31 18.22
CA ASN A 58 10.76 6.45 18.01
C ASN A 58 9.92 6.10 19.24
N THR A 59 10.27 5.02 19.95
CA THR A 59 9.61 4.63 21.21
C THR A 59 9.80 5.65 22.30
N GLU A 60 11.00 6.23 22.43
CA GLU A 60 11.30 7.21 23.48
C GLU A 60 10.56 8.54 23.24
N ILE A 61 10.41 8.98 21.99
CA ILE A 61 9.55 10.13 21.65
C ILE A 61 8.11 9.88 22.11
N VAL A 62 7.59 8.67 21.92
CA VAL A 62 6.23 8.31 22.37
C VAL A 62 6.13 8.32 23.90
N ARG A 63 7.15 7.82 24.60
CA ARG A 63 7.20 7.86 26.07
C ARG A 63 7.28 9.29 26.60
N ASP A 64 8.09 10.14 25.97
CA ASP A 64 8.20 11.56 26.32
C ASP A 64 6.84 12.26 26.17
N PHE A 65 6.14 12.03 25.06
CA PHE A 65 4.79 12.54 24.85
C PHE A 65 3.83 12.10 25.96
N VAL A 66 3.72 10.79 26.22
CA VAL A 66 2.79 10.25 27.24
C VAL A 66 3.10 10.83 28.63
N LYS A 67 4.38 10.96 28.97
CA LYS A 67 4.84 11.54 30.24
C LYS A 67 4.48 13.01 30.38
N ASN A 68 4.65 13.80 29.31
CA ASN A 68 4.50 15.25 29.34
C ASN A 68 3.07 15.72 29.01
N PHE A 69 2.23 14.85 28.46
CA PHE A 69 0.86 15.16 28.05
C PHE A 69 -0.01 15.75 29.17
N PRO A 70 -0.01 15.27 30.43
CA PRO A 70 -0.86 15.86 31.47
C PRO A 70 -0.56 17.35 31.72
N ALA A 71 0.72 17.73 31.71
CA ALA A 71 1.14 19.12 31.90
C ALA A 71 0.77 19.99 30.69
N LEU A 72 0.99 19.46 29.47
CA LEU A 72 0.56 20.09 28.23
C LEU A 72 -0.96 20.32 28.22
N PHE A 73 -1.73 19.30 28.59
CA PHE A 73 -3.18 19.33 28.65
C PHE A 73 -3.71 20.38 29.64
N LYS A 74 -3.13 20.40 30.85
CA LYS A 74 -3.48 21.40 31.87
C LYS A 74 -3.25 22.83 31.38
N LYS A 75 -2.15 23.05 30.64
CA LYS A 75 -1.78 24.37 30.10
C LYS A 75 -2.71 24.82 28.96
N LYS A 76 -3.03 23.93 28.01
CA LYS A 76 -3.74 24.29 26.77
C LYS A 76 -5.27 24.08 26.82
N TYR A 77 -5.74 23.02 27.48
CA TYR A 77 -7.10 22.51 27.28
C TYR A 77 -7.98 22.52 28.55
N ALA A 78 -7.42 22.27 29.74
CA ALA A 78 -8.22 22.07 30.96
C ALA A 78 -9.19 23.23 31.26
N ALA A 79 -8.73 24.49 31.16
CA ALA A 79 -9.60 25.65 31.40
C ALA A 79 -10.71 25.81 30.34
N LYS A 80 -10.41 25.51 29.07
CA LYS A 80 -11.37 25.52 27.95
C LYS A 80 -12.43 24.45 28.14
N TYR A 81 -12.03 23.25 28.55
CA TYR A 81 -12.93 22.10 28.66
C TYR A 81 -13.90 22.25 29.82
N LYS A 82 -13.41 22.76 30.97
CA LYS A 82 -14.25 23.06 32.14
C LYS A 82 -15.31 24.14 31.88
N LYS A 83 -15.04 25.10 30.99
CA LYS A 83 -15.99 26.16 30.62
C LYS A 83 -17.11 25.67 29.70
N SER A 84 -16.91 24.56 28.99
CA SER A 84 -17.84 24.03 28.00
C SER A 84 -18.11 22.53 28.21
N PRO A 85 -18.67 22.13 29.37
CA PRO A 85 -18.95 20.72 29.67
C PRO A 85 -19.93 20.07 28.68
N GLU A 86 -20.78 20.85 28.02
CA GLU A 86 -21.67 20.40 26.95
C GLU A 86 -20.94 19.87 25.72
N LYS A 87 -19.72 20.39 25.45
CA LYS A 87 -18.91 20.01 24.29
C LYS A 87 -17.88 18.93 24.62
N TYR A 88 -17.26 19.01 25.80
CA TYR A 88 -16.14 18.13 26.16
C TYR A 88 -16.51 17.02 27.14
N GLY A 89 -17.65 17.16 27.84
CA GLY A 89 -18.09 16.24 28.88
C GLY A 89 -17.66 16.68 30.28
N ASN A 90 -18.30 16.09 31.29
CA ASN A 90 -18.07 16.38 32.70
C ASN A 90 -17.08 15.36 33.31
N PHE A 91 -15.81 15.50 32.98
CA PHE A 91 -14.71 14.67 33.51
C PHE A 91 -13.81 15.47 34.45
N ASN A 92 -12.97 14.78 35.22
CA ASN A 92 -11.95 15.44 36.03
C ASN A 92 -10.78 15.88 35.13
N TRP A 93 -10.91 17.08 34.55
CA TRP A 93 -9.92 17.65 33.64
C TRP A 93 -8.63 18.14 34.32
N ASP A 94 -8.53 18.08 35.66
CA ASP A 94 -7.29 18.40 36.38
C ASP A 94 -6.33 17.21 36.51
N ASP A 95 -6.85 15.99 36.41
CA ASP A 95 -6.06 14.76 36.52
C ASP A 95 -6.33 13.86 35.31
N VAL A 96 -5.56 14.13 34.24
CA VAL A 96 -5.70 13.51 32.93
C VAL A 96 -4.49 12.63 32.62
N GLU A 97 -4.73 11.50 31.98
CA GLU A 97 -3.72 10.60 31.42
C GLU A 97 -4.05 10.32 29.95
N ILE A 98 -3.03 10.13 29.11
CA ILE A 98 -3.20 9.66 27.73
C ILE A 98 -2.74 8.21 27.59
N ARG A 99 -3.51 7.40 26.88
CA ARG A 99 -3.16 6.02 26.51
C ARG A 99 -3.13 5.88 25.00
N LEU A 100 -2.01 5.40 24.47
CA LEU A 100 -1.85 5.17 23.04
C LEU A 100 -1.98 3.68 22.76
N LYS A 101 -2.94 3.32 21.90
CA LYS A 101 -3.17 1.96 21.45
C LYS A 101 -2.66 1.77 20.02
N PRO A 102 -1.86 0.72 19.76
CA PRO A 102 -1.46 0.42 18.39
C PRO A 102 -2.69 -0.05 17.61
N PHE A 103 -2.88 0.48 16.42
CA PHE A 103 -3.86 -0.06 15.49
C PHE A 103 -3.48 -1.48 15.06
N SER A 104 -4.43 -2.42 15.16
CA SER A 104 -4.30 -3.77 14.65
C SER A 104 -5.50 -4.11 13.75
N GLY A 105 -5.34 -3.99 12.44
CA GLY A 105 -6.34 -4.37 11.45
C GLY A 105 -6.14 -5.79 10.89
N ILE A 106 -7.18 -6.34 10.27
CA ILE A 106 -7.07 -7.56 9.47
C ILE A 106 -6.14 -7.27 8.29
N LYS A 107 -5.09 -8.08 8.13
CA LYS A 107 -4.19 -8.00 6.99
C LYS A 107 -4.69 -8.87 5.86
N VAL A 108 -5.14 -8.25 4.78
CA VAL A 108 -5.51 -8.93 3.53
C VAL A 108 -4.51 -8.52 2.46
N GLU A 109 -3.93 -9.50 1.78
CA GLU A 109 -2.98 -9.25 0.71
C GLU A 109 -3.62 -8.39 -0.39
N GLY A 110 -2.95 -7.30 -0.78
CA GLY A 110 -3.44 -6.39 -1.83
C GLY A 110 -4.51 -5.38 -1.38
N VAL A 111 -4.91 -5.35 -0.11
CA VAL A 111 -5.85 -4.35 0.42
C VAL A 111 -5.20 -3.55 1.55
N GLU A 112 -5.37 -2.23 1.53
CA GLU A 112 -4.90 -1.38 2.63
C GLU A 112 -5.69 -1.66 3.92
N ASN A 113 -4.97 -1.99 5.00
CA ASN A 113 -5.57 -2.42 6.27
C ASN A 113 -6.45 -1.33 6.90
N ASP A 114 -6.05 -0.06 6.74
CA ASP A 114 -6.78 1.11 7.23
C ASP A 114 -8.06 1.35 6.43
N LEU A 115 -8.09 1.12 5.10
CA LEU A 115 -9.35 1.16 4.33
C LEU A 115 -10.36 0.13 4.81
N LEU A 116 -9.92 -1.11 5.10
CA LEU A 116 -10.78 -2.14 5.68
C LEU A 116 -11.30 -1.73 7.05
N ALA A 117 -10.45 -1.12 7.88
CA ALA A 117 -10.86 -0.63 9.19
C ALA A 117 -11.83 0.55 9.10
N ILE A 118 -11.65 1.47 8.14
CA ILE A 118 -12.60 2.56 7.85
C ILE A 118 -13.96 1.98 7.45
N ALA A 119 -13.99 1.01 6.52
CA ALA A 119 -15.21 0.32 6.12
C ALA A 119 -15.88 -0.43 7.28
N GLY A 120 -15.08 -1.04 8.16
CA GLY A 120 -15.53 -1.74 9.36
C GLY A 120 -15.84 -0.84 10.56
N ASN A 121 -15.74 0.49 10.41
CA ASN A 121 -15.92 1.47 11.48
C ASN A 121 -15.00 1.23 12.70
N MET A 122 -13.79 0.75 12.47
CA MET A 122 -12.70 0.53 13.44
C MET A 122 -11.43 1.28 13.05
N ALA A 123 -11.56 2.36 12.28
CA ALA A 123 -10.42 3.16 11.83
C ALA A 123 -9.63 3.72 13.02
N PRO A 124 -8.30 3.80 12.92
CA PRO A 124 -7.50 4.51 13.92
C PRO A 124 -7.80 6.02 13.88
N ASP A 125 -7.58 6.70 15.00
CA ASP A 125 -7.80 8.14 15.11
C ASP A 125 -6.70 8.93 14.37
N VAL A 126 -5.47 8.40 14.37
CA VAL A 126 -4.32 8.92 13.62
C VAL A 126 -3.90 7.89 12.57
N LEU A 127 -3.88 8.32 11.31
CA LEU A 127 -3.59 7.51 10.13
C LEU A 127 -2.16 7.77 9.63
N TYR A 128 -1.46 6.71 9.19
CA TYR A 128 -0.28 6.85 8.35
C TYR A 128 -0.70 7.12 6.90
N ILE A 129 -0.23 8.23 6.33
CA ILE A 129 -0.52 8.66 4.96
C ILE A 129 0.80 8.80 4.19
N ASN A 130 0.89 8.14 3.03
CA ASN A 130 1.94 8.38 2.04
C ASN A 130 1.43 9.31 0.93
N PHE A 131 2.31 9.73 0.02
CA PHE A 131 1.97 10.76 -0.96
C PHE A 131 0.95 10.24 -1.97
N ARG A 132 1.09 8.99 -2.42
CA ARG A 132 0.22 8.39 -3.45
C ARG A 132 -1.22 8.16 -3.00
N LYS A 133 -1.45 7.76 -1.74
CA LYS A 133 -2.80 7.52 -1.22
C LYS A 133 -3.48 8.77 -0.68
N SER A 134 -2.71 9.80 -0.35
CA SER A 134 -3.22 11.04 0.27
C SER A 134 -4.45 11.63 -0.44
N ASP A 135 -4.46 11.69 -1.77
CA ASP A 135 -5.57 12.28 -2.53
C ASP A 135 -6.86 11.48 -2.38
N ASN A 136 -6.77 10.15 -2.49
CA ASN A 136 -7.93 9.29 -2.31
C ASN A 136 -8.54 9.46 -0.92
N TYR A 137 -7.72 9.69 0.11
CA TYR A 137 -8.19 9.88 1.47
C TYR A 137 -8.82 11.27 1.66
N ILE A 138 -8.28 12.31 1.03
CA ILE A 138 -8.86 13.65 1.00
C ILE A 138 -10.22 13.63 0.27
N SER A 139 -10.24 13.11 -0.96
CA SER A 139 -11.40 13.06 -1.86
C SER A 139 -12.58 12.24 -1.29
N ASN A 140 -12.31 11.30 -0.39
CA ASN A 140 -13.31 10.48 0.31
C ASN A 140 -13.64 10.96 1.73
N ASN A 141 -13.17 12.16 2.15
CA ASN A 141 -13.37 12.70 3.50
C ASN A 141 -12.84 11.78 4.63
N PHE A 142 -11.80 10.99 4.35
CA PHE A 142 -11.14 10.17 5.37
C PHE A 142 -10.16 10.98 6.21
N LEU A 143 -9.74 12.16 5.75
CA LEU A 143 -8.90 13.07 6.53
C LEU A 143 -9.70 14.24 7.08
N TYR A 144 -9.36 14.65 8.30
CA TYR A 144 -9.85 15.87 8.92
C TYR A 144 -8.91 17.05 8.59
N PRO A 145 -9.44 18.22 8.16
CA PRO A 145 -8.62 19.42 7.94
C PRO A 145 -7.90 19.90 9.21
N LEU A 146 -6.61 20.22 9.10
CA LEU A 146 -5.75 20.59 10.23
C LEU A 146 -5.60 22.11 10.44
N ASP A 147 -6.32 22.92 9.65
CA ASP A 147 -6.15 24.38 9.61
C ASP A 147 -6.40 25.05 10.96
N GLU A 148 -7.45 24.64 11.67
CA GLU A 148 -7.78 25.18 13.00
C GLU A 148 -6.61 24.98 13.97
N PHE A 149 -5.98 23.81 13.95
CA PHE A 149 -4.88 23.49 14.85
C PHE A 149 -3.61 24.26 14.50
N ILE A 150 -3.28 24.40 13.22
CA ILE A 150 -2.14 25.18 12.76
C ILE A 150 -2.34 26.67 13.06
N GLN A 151 -3.58 27.16 13.00
CA GLN A 151 -3.93 28.53 13.39
C GLN A 151 -3.80 28.76 14.90
N GLN A 152 -3.98 27.74 15.73
CA GLN A 152 -3.83 27.81 17.18
C GLN A 152 -2.36 27.73 17.66
N LEU A 153 -1.43 27.33 16.78
CA LEU A 153 0.01 27.35 17.10
C LEU A 153 0.48 28.78 17.37
N THR A 154 1.42 28.91 18.31
CA THR A 154 2.12 30.18 18.55
C THR A 154 2.91 30.62 17.32
N PRO A 155 3.25 31.91 17.16
CA PRO A 155 4.03 32.37 16.01
C PRO A 155 5.36 31.64 15.83
N ALA A 156 6.02 31.26 16.94
CA ALA A 156 7.26 30.50 16.90
C ALA A 156 7.04 29.05 16.42
N GLU A 157 6.05 28.35 16.98
CA GLU A 157 5.67 26.99 16.57
C GLU A 157 5.24 26.92 15.10
N ARG A 158 4.48 27.93 14.63
CA ARG A 158 4.05 28.01 13.24
C ARG A 158 5.23 28.26 12.29
N LYS A 159 6.16 29.14 12.66
CA LYS A 159 7.37 29.40 11.89
C LYS A 159 8.25 28.16 11.81
N GLU A 160 8.38 27.42 12.90
CA GLU A 160 9.11 26.16 12.97
C GLU A 160 8.47 25.09 12.06
N LEU A 161 7.15 24.88 12.17
CA LEU A 161 6.43 23.92 11.35
C LEU A 161 6.49 24.26 9.85
N LEU A 162 6.12 25.48 9.46
CA LEU A 162 5.97 25.85 8.05
C LEU A 162 7.29 26.28 7.40
N GLY A 163 8.27 26.72 8.18
CA GLY A 163 9.56 27.21 7.68
C GLY A 163 10.70 26.20 7.75
N GLU A 164 10.66 25.25 8.68
CA GLU A 164 11.80 24.35 8.94
C GLU A 164 11.46 22.86 8.76
N ARG A 165 10.26 22.43 9.19
CA ARG A 165 9.82 21.01 9.12
C ARG A 165 9.22 20.64 7.76
N ILE A 166 8.28 21.43 7.25
CA ILE A 166 7.65 21.14 5.96
C ILE A 166 8.51 21.74 4.85
N HIS A 167 9.23 20.87 4.14
CA HIS A 167 10.02 21.29 3.00
C HIS A 167 9.15 21.91 1.90
N PRO A 168 9.57 23.01 1.23
CA PRO A 168 8.75 23.67 0.20
C PRO A 168 8.27 22.74 -0.93
N LYS A 169 9.09 21.77 -1.33
CA LYS A 169 8.70 20.76 -2.33
C LYS A 169 7.61 19.78 -1.84
N VAL A 170 7.47 19.59 -0.53
CA VAL A 170 6.46 18.70 0.08
C VAL A 170 5.17 19.47 0.41
N MET A 171 5.22 20.81 0.48
CA MET A 171 4.06 21.65 0.77
C MET A 171 2.84 21.38 -0.13
N PRO A 172 2.97 21.20 -1.47
CA PRO A 172 1.84 20.87 -2.34
C PRO A 172 1.17 19.52 -2.02
N VAL A 173 1.88 18.61 -1.36
CA VAL A 173 1.35 17.34 -0.89
C VAL A 173 0.59 17.56 0.42
N VAL A 174 1.14 18.36 1.33
CA VAL A 174 0.56 18.58 2.67
C VAL A 174 -0.67 19.49 2.64
N LYS A 175 -0.63 20.54 1.80
CA LYS A 175 -1.68 21.55 1.68
C LYS A 175 -2.22 21.57 0.25
N ARG A 176 -3.51 21.27 0.09
CA ARG A 176 -4.17 21.25 -1.23
C ARG A 176 -5.69 21.36 -1.12
N LEU A 177 -6.36 21.48 -2.26
CA LEU A 177 -7.82 21.55 -2.37
C LEU A 177 -8.51 20.31 -1.78
N GLY A 178 -9.55 20.54 -1.00
CA GLY A 178 -10.47 19.54 -0.48
C GLY A 178 -11.73 19.33 -1.32
N PRO A 179 -12.58 18.37 -0.92
CA PRO A 179 -13.91 18.17 -1.52
C PRO A 179 -14.84 19.38 -1.39
N ASP A 180 -14.55 20.31 -0.49
CA ASP A 180 -15.29 21.56 -0.29
C ASP A 180 -14.81 22.72 -1.17
N GLY A 181 -13.83 22.47 -2.04
CA GLY A 181 -13.27 23.45 -2.97
C GLY A 181 -12.31 24.45 -2.34
N LYS A 182 -11.90 24.25 -1.08
CA LYS A 182 -10.95 25.12 -0.38
C LYS A 182 -9.62 24.41 -0.14
N GLU A 183 -8.54 25.17 -0.06
CA GLU A 183 -7.25 24.63 0.34
C GLU A 183 -7.21 24.42 1.85
N HIS A 184 -6.76 23.23 2.25
CA HIS A 184 -6.62 22.83 3.63
C HIS A 184 -5.27 22.15 3.87
N PHE A 185 -4.76 22.23 5.09
CA PHE A 185 -3.70 21.34 5.55
C PHE A 185 -4.30 19.99 5.92
N TRP A 186 -3.90 18.91 5.24
CA TRP A 186 -4.50 17.58 5.45
C TRP A 186 -3.65 16.66 6.31
N THR A 187 -2.35 16.89 6.31
CA THR A 187 -1.38 16.01 6.96
C THR A 187 -0.24 16.79 7.57
N VAL A 188 0.50 16.19 8.50
CA VAL A 188 1.76 16.73 9.02
C VAL A 188 2.87 15.70 8.77
N PRO A 189 3.98 16.07 8.11
CA PRO A 189 5.13 15.19 7.96
C PRO A 189 5.70 14.73 9.30
N TYR A 190 6.18 13.49 9.35
CA TYR A 190 6.93 12.94 10.48
C TYR A 190 8.16 12.15 9.99
N GLY A 191 9.18 12.01 10.85
CA GLY A 191 10.45 11.35 10.51
C GLY A 191 11.64 12.31 10.36
N GLY A 192 11.50 13.55 10.83
CA GLY A 192 12.50 14.61 10.85
C GLY A 192 12.61 15.36 9.54
N SER A 193 13.05 14.66 8.49
CA SER A 193 13.49 15.24 7.23
C SER A 193 12.91 14.45 6.05
N PRO A 194 12.61 15.11 4.91
CA PRO A 194 12.26 14.37 3.70
C PRO A 194 13.39 13.40 3.30
N LEU A 195 13.00 12.24 2.83
CA LEU A 195 13.87 11.19 2.35
C LEU A 195 14.23 11.47 0.89
N GLY A 196 15.50 11.75 0.61
CA GLY A 196 16.01 11.83 -0.75
C GLY A 196 16.57 10.48 -1.21
N LYS A 197 16.42 10.14 -2.49
CA LYS A 197 17.02 8.93 -3.06
C LYS A 197 18.50 9.15 -3.43
N VAL A 198 19.34 8.19 -3.08
CA VAL A 198 20.79 8.15 -3.34
C VAL A 198 21.17 6.80 -3.97
N MET A 199 22.39 6.74 -4.50
CA MET A 199 22.99 5.51 -4.99
C MET A 199 23.99 4.96 -3.97
N MET A 200 23.70 3.80 -3.42
CA MET A 200 24.66 3.01 -2.65
C MET A 200 25.44 2.09 -3.58
N TYR A 201 26.71 1.87 -3.26
CA TYR A 201 27.57 0.96 -4.00
C TYR A 201 28.50 0.16 -3.06
N ARG A 202 28.91 -1.03 -3.51
CA ARG A 202 29.86 -1.92 -2.82
C ARG A 202 31.31 -1.58 -3.23
N LYS A 203 32.12 -1.10 -2.29
CA LYS A 203 33.51 -0.68 -2.54
C LYS A 203 34.38 -1.84 -3.00
N ASP A 204 34.27 -2.99 -2.36
CA ASP A 204 35.03 -4.21 -2.70
C ASP A 204 34.74 -4.73 -4.12
N LEU A 205 33.49 -4.66 -4.59
CA LEU A 205 33.15 -5.01 -5.97
C LEU A 205 33.70 -3.98 -6.95
N PHE A 206 33.69 -2.70 -6.59
CA PHE A 206 34.31 -1.65 -7.41
C PHE A 206 35.83 -1.84 -7.49
N ASP A 207 36.49 -2.10 -6.36
CA ASP A 207 37.94 -2.33 -6.28
C ASP A 207 38.37 -3.57 -7.05
N LYS A 208 37.65 -4.69 -6.87
CA LYS A 208 37.88 -5.95 -7.57
C LYS A 208 37.87 -5.76 -9.09
N HIS A 209 36.98 -4.91 -9.59
CA HIS A 209 36.83 -4.63 -11.02
C HIS A 209 37.56 -3.36 -11.46
N LYS A 210 38.34 -2.72 -10.59
CA LYS A 210 39.11 -1.48 -10.83
C LYS A 210 38.24 -0.34 -11.38
N ILE A 211 37.02 -0.21 -10.84
CA ILE A 211 36.06 0.83 -11.22
C ILE A 211 36.26 2.02 -10.27
N PRO A 212 36.50 3.24 -10.78
CA PRO A 212 36.56 4.44 -9.95
C PRO A 212 35.26 4.60 -9.15
N TYR A 213 35.37 5.06 -7.90
CA TYR A 213 34.18 5.25 -7.08
C TYR A 213 33.25 6.34 -7.64
N PRO A 214 31.92 6.17 -7.50
CA PRO A 214 30.95 7.15 -7.94
C PRO A 214 31.15 8.53 -7.31
N THR A 215 31.02 9.56 -8.14
CA THR A 215 31.08 10.97 -7.72
C THR A 215 29.79 11.70 -8.09
N ALA A 216 29.66 12.96 -7.64
CA ALA A 216 28.56 13.83 -8.06
C ALA A 216 28.53 14.13 -9.57
N ASN A 217 29.53 13.73 -10.36
CA ASN A 217 29.56 13.92 -11.81
C ASN A 217 29.21 12.65 -12.60
N TRP A 218 28.96 11.53 -11.90
CA TRP A 218 28.59 10.28 -12.56
C TRP A 218 27.32 10.40 -13.40
N THR A 219 27.34 9.71 -14.53
CA THR A 219 26.29 9.66 -15.52
C THR A 219 25.71 8.25 -15.65
N TRP A 220 24.61 8.12 -16.38
CA TRP A 220 24.05 6.81 -16.73
C TRP A 220 25.01 5.94 -17.52
N GLU A 221 25.85 6.55 -18.35
CA GLU A 221 26.92 5.89 -19.08
C GLU A 221 27.93 5.24 -18.11
N ASP A 222 28.38 5.97 -17.10
CA ASP A 222 29.30 5.46 -16.07
C ASP A 222 28.64 4.34 -15.25
N LEU A 223 27.37 4.51 -14.88
CA LEU A 223 26.60 3.50 -14.17
C LEU A 223 26.48 2.20 -14.99
N LEU A 224 26.14 2.31 -16.27
CA LEU A 224 25.99 1.17 -17.16
C LEU A 224 27.32 0.44 -17.36
N ASP A 225 28.41 1.18 -17.60
CA ASP A 225 29.75 0.61 -17.71
C ASP A 225 30.16 -0.14 -16.43
N ALA A 226 29.90 0.45 -15.25
CA ALA A 226 30.14 -0.22 -13.98
C ALA A 226 29.30 -1.50 -13.83
N CYS A 227 28.01 -1.46 -14.19
CA CYS A 227 27.14 -2.63 -14.15
C CYS A 227 27.64 -3.74 -15.09
N LYS A 228 28.05 -3.40 -16.32
CA LYS A 228 28.64 -4.33 -17.30
C LYS A 228 29.90 -5.01 -16.76
N LYS A 229 30.77 -4.25 -16.08
CA LYS A 229 32.03 -4.77 -15.52
C LYS A 229 31.82 -5.68 -14.31
N ILE A 230 30.88 -5.34 -13.42
CA ILE A 230 30.62 -6.07 -12.16
C ILE A 230 29.85 -7.37 -12.41
N THR A 231 28.91 -7.36 -13.36
CA THR A 231 27.96 -8.46 -13.54
C THR A 231 28.66 -9.77 -13.95
N ASP A 232 28.45 -10.81 -13.14
CA ASP A 232 28.91 -12.18 -13.38
C ASP A 232 27.83 -13.16 -12.92
N PRO A 233 26.82 -13.44 -13.77
CA PRO A 233 25.66 -14.25 -13.39
C PRO A 233 26.04 -15.70 -13.09
N GLY A 234 27.18 -16.18 -13.61
CA GLY A 234 27.69 -17.52 -13.32
C GLY A 234 28.09 -17.71 -11.84
N ASN A 235 28.43 -16.61 -11.16
CA ASN A 235 28.72 -16.58 -9.73
C ASN A 235 27.60 -15.89 -8.92
N GLY A 236 26.46 -15.62 -9.55
CA GLY A 236 25.32 -14.93 -8.91
C GLY A 236 25.55 -13.45 -8.60
N ILE A 237 26.55 -12.80 -9.22
CA ILE A 237 26.90 -11.39 -8.99
C ILE A 237 26.24 -10.51 -10.05
N TYR A 238 25.61 -9.40 -9.63
CA TYR A 238 24.88 -8.49 -10.51
C TYR A 238 25.29 -7.03 -10.28
N GLY A 239 25.23 -6.22 -11.34
CA GLY A 239 25.61 -4.81 -11.29
C GLY A 239 24.67 -3.96 -10.44
N ILE A 240 23.36 -4.15 -10.55
CA ILE A 240 22.36 -3.30 -9.90
C ILE A 240 21.13 -4.06 -9.39
N MET A 241 20.56 -3.63 -8.26
CA MET A 241 19.26 -4.11 -7.79
C MET A 241 18.10 -3.35 -8.44
N LEU A 242 17.16 -4.07 -9.04
CA LEU A 242 15.90 -3.53 -9.57
C LEU A 242 14.71 -4.38 -9.07
N GLY A 243 13.52 -3.78 -9.05
CA GLY A 243 12.28 -4.44 -8.62
C GLY A 243 11.67 -5.30 -9.72
N ARG A 244 10.67 -6.11 -9.36
CA ARG A 244 9.82 -6.86 -10.30
C ARG A 244 8.37 -6.82 -9.84
N GLY A 245 7.43 -6.86 -10.79
CA GLY A 245 6.00 -6.91 -10.51
C GLY A 245 5.36 -5.52 -10.44
N LYS A 246 4.30 -5.37 -9.64
CA LYS A 246 3.44 -4.18 -9.66
C LYS A 246 4.12 -2.86 -9.26
N THR A 247 5.24 -2.94 -8.54
CA THR A 247 5.97 -1.78 -8.00
C THR A 247 7.33 -1.59 -8.64
N GLU A 248 7.58 -2.23 -9.78
CA GLU A 248 8.83 -2.12 -10.55
C GLU A 248 9.15 -0.66 -10.93
N SER A 249 8.10 0.11 -11.21
CA SER A 249 8.17 1.54 -11.47
C SER A 249 8.86 2.33 -10.37
N TRP A 250 8.85 1.89 -9.09
CA TRP A 250 9.55 2.59 -8.00
C TRP A 250 11.06 2.78 -8.26
N HIS A 251 11.70 1.82 -8.92
CA HIS A 251 13.09 1.98 -9.37
C HIS A 251 13.17 2.85 -10.64
N TRP A 252 12.21 2.69 -11.54
CA TRP A 252 12.17 3.42 -12.80
C TRP A 252 11.96 4.93 -12.65
N LEU A 253 11.18 5.39 -11.67
CA LEU A 253 10.89 6.82 -11.45
C LEU A 253 12.16 7.67 -11.34
N THR A 254 13.19 7.15 -10.69
CA THR A 254 14.49 7.84 -10.58
C THR A 254 15.10 8.06 -11.95
N PHE A 255 15.01 7.07 -12.84
CA PHE A 255 15.47 7.22 -14.20
C PHE A 255 14.59 8.17 -15.02
N LEU A 256 13.27 8.15 -14.83
CA LEU A 256 12.35 9.10 -15.48
C LEU A 256 12.72 10.56 -15.16
N TRP A 257 12.92 10.88 -13.87
CA TRP A 257 13.29 12.24 -13.48
C TRP A 257 14.72 12.61 -13.86
N CYS A 258 15.68 11.67 -13.81
CA CYS A 258 17.02 11.89 -14.35
C CYS A 258 17.03 12.11 -15.88
N ALA A 259 16.02 11.64 -16.61
CA ALA A 259 15.84 11.96 -18.02
C ALA A 259 15.15 13.33 -18.25
N GLY A 260 14.66 13.99 -17.19
CA GLY A 260 13.92 15.24 -17.27
C GLY A 260 12.42 15.08 -17.53
N GLY A 261 11.87 13.88 -17.30
CA GLY A 261 10.43 13.61 -17.42
C GLY A 261 9.70 13.82 -16.09
N GLU A 262 8.37 13.67 -16.12
CA GLU A 262 7.52 13.69 -14.93
C GLU A 262 6.49 12.55 -15.01
N VAL A 263 5.99 12.10 -13.86
CA VAL A 263 4.99 11.02 -13.83
C VAL A 263 3.60 11.54 -14.18
N MET A 264 3.22 12.63 -13.53
CA MET A 264 1.91 13.26 -13.65
C MET A 264 2.01 14.77 -13.51
N GLU A 265 1.15 15.48 -14.22
CA GLU A 265 1.03 16.92 -14.20
C GLU A 265 -0.40 17.32 -13.83
N GLN A 266 -0.54 18.43 -13.12
CA GLN A 266 -1.81 19.08 -12.92
C GLN A 266 -1.89 20.31 -13.80
N ASP A 267 -2.93 20.38 -14.63
CA ASP A 267 -3.29 21.59 -15.35
C ASP A 267 -3.70 22.66 -14.34
N LYS A 268 -3.03 23.82 -14.37
CA LYS A 268 -3.19 24.86 -13.35
C LYS A 268 -4.53 25.58 -13.44
N ASP A 269 -5.12 25.64 -14.62
CA ASP A 269 -6.35 26.40 -14.88
C ASP A 269 -7.59 25.55 -14.59
N THR A 270 -7.55 24.28 -14.96
CA THR A 270 -8.66 23.33 -14.81
C THR A 270 -8.54 22.46 -13.55
N GLY A 271 -7.36 22.39 -12.93
CA GLY A 271 -7.07 21.52 -11.80
C GLY A 271 -7.03 20.03 -12.15
N LYS A 272 -7.16 19.67 -13.44
CA LYS A 272 -7.19 18.28 -13.89
C LYS A 272 -5.79 17.67 -13.89
N TRP A 273 -5.69 16.47 -13.35
CA TRP A 273 -4.47 15.67 -13.37
C TRP A 273 -4.36 14.86 -14.67
N ARG A 274 -3.16 14.69 -15.20
CA ARG A 274 -2.82 13.78 -16.30
C ARG A 274 -1.48 13.10 -16.08
N CYS A 275 -1.33 11.85 -16.50
CA CYS A 275 -0.05 11.18 -16.64
C CYS A 275 0.74 11.79 -17.80
N SER A 276 2.05 11.96 -17.61
CA SER A 276 3.00 12.55 -18.58
C SER A 276 4.29 11.72 -18.76
N PHE A 277 4.31 10.49 -18.23
CA PHE A 277 5.48 9.61 -18.27
C PHE A 277 5.79 9.05 -19.68
N GLY A 278 4.91 9.22 -20.66
CA GLY A 278 5.08 8.85 -22.07
C GLY A 278 5.81 9.89 -22.92
N SER A 279 6.38 10.91 -22.29
CA SER A 279 7.26 11.92 -22.91
C SER A 279 8.56 11.31 -23.50
N GLU A 280 9.30 12.08 -24.32
CA GLU A 280 10.60 11.64 -24.85
C GLU A 280 11.65 11.41 -23.74
N ALA A 281 11.49 12.05 -22.57
CA ALA A 281 12.27 11.71 -21.38
C ALA A 281 11.91 10.33 -20.84
N GLY A 282 10.62 10.00 -20.78
CA GLY A 282 10.15 8.67 -20.42
C GLY A 282 10.63 7.59 -21.37
N LEU A 283 10.64 7.86 -22.68
CA LEU A 283 11.21 6.96 -23.68
C LEU A 283 12.68 6.65 -23.41
N ARG A 284 13.51 7.68 -23.16
CA ARG A 284 14.94 7.52 -22.82
C ARG A 284 15.12 6.71 -21.52
N ALA A 285 14.28 6.96 -20.52
CA ALA A 285 14.32 6.21 -19.27
C ALA A 285 13.89 4.75 -19.44
N LEU A 286 12.85 4.48 -20.24
CA LEU A 286 12.38 3.13 -20.58
C LEU A 286 13.46 2.33 -21.30
N ASP A 287 14.12 2.92 -22.29
CA ASP A 287 15.18 2.25 -23.04
C ASP A 287 16.39 1.93 -22.16
N PHE A 288 16.83 2.89 -21.34
CA PHE A 288 17.92 2.66 -20.39
C PHE A 288 17.59 1.56 -19.38
N TYR A 289 16.38 1.57 -18.83
CA TYR A 289 15.92 0.53 -17.90
C TYR A 289 15.83 -0.84 -18.55
N THR A 290 15.35 -0.91 -19.80
CA THR A 290 15.29 -2.16 -20.59
C THR A 290 16.69 -2.69 -20.86
N THR A 291 17.65 -1.81 -21.14
CA THR A 291 19.06 -2.16 -21.33
C THR A 291 19.65 -2.76 -20.05
N LEU A 292 19.46 -2.10 -18.90
CA LEU A 292 19.92 -2.61 -17.61
C LEU A 292 19.32 -3.97 -17.26
N SER A 293 18.08 -4.23 -17.65
CA SER A 293 17.33 -5.42 -17.23
C SER A 293 17.43 -6.60 -18.20
N ALA A 294 17.59 -6.37 -19.51
CA ALA A 294 17.46 -7.44 -20.50
C ALA A 294 18.43 -7.41 -21.69
N GLU A 295 19.34 -6.43 -21.81
CA GLU A 295 20.30 -6.36 -22.93
C GLU A 295 20.99 -7.72 -23.16
N LYS A 296 21.00 -8.19 -24.41
CA LYS A 296 21.69 -9.41 -24.80
C LYS A 296 23.20 -9.21 -24.82
N TRP A 297 23.94 -10.08 -24.15
CA TRP A 297 25.40 -10.11 -24.24
C TRP A 297 25.92 -11.55 -24.09
N ILE A 298 27.17 -11.76 -24.46
CA ILE A 298 27.84 -13.06 -24.36
C ILE A 298 28.92 -12.94 -23.29
N ASP A 299 28.89 -13.81 -22.29
CA ASP A 299 29.88 -13.81 -21.22
C ASP A 299 31.23 -14.40 -21.65
N LYS A 300 32.24 -14.28 -20.79
CA LYS A 300 33.60 -14.79 -21.06
C LYS A 300 33.64 -16.31 -21.30
N LYS A 301 32.59 -17.05 -20.94
CA LYS A 301 32.45 -18.50 -21.14
C LYS A 301 31.62 -18.83 -22.39
N GLY A 302 31.26 -17.84 -23.20
CA GLY A 302 30.46 -18.02 -24.41
C GLY A 302 28.97 -18.23 -24.15
N VAL A 303 28.49 -18.02 -22.91
CA VAL A 303 27.08 -18.19 -22.56
C VAL A 303 26.33 -16.90 -22.84
N VAL A 304 25.18 -17.03 -23.51
CA VAL A 304 24.26 -15.90 -23.73
C VAL A 304 23.65 -15.50 -22.40
N ARG A 305 23.83 -14.23 -22.01
CA ARG A 305 23.27 -13.60 -20.81
C ARG A 305 22.32 -12.47 -21.20
N ARG A 306 21.50 -12.05 -20.23
CA ARG A 306 20.50 -10.99 -20.38
C ARG A 306 20.56 -10.07 -19.18
N GLY A 307 20.72 -8.78 -19.46
CA GLY A 307 20.75 -7.73 -18.46
C GLY A 307 21.93 -7.78 -17.50
N TYR A 308 21.95 -6.77 -16.62
CA TYR A 308 22.94 -6.55 -15.55
C TYR A 308 22.28 -6.39 -14.18
N ALA A 309 20.95 -6.33 -14.16
CA ALA A 309 20.16 -6.15 -12.96
C ALA A 309 19.65 -7.46 -12.38
N TYR A 310 19.59 -7.55 -11.06
CA TYR A 310 18.87 -8.61 -10.37
C TYR A 310 17.45 -8.16 -10.02
N LYS A 311 16.44 -8.89 -10.50
CA LYS A 311 14.99 -8.56 -10.42
C LYS A 311 14.16 -9.71 -9.84
N ASP A 312 14.37 -10.03 -8.57
CA ASP A 312 13.63 -11.09 -7.87
C ASP A 312 13.40 -10.70 -6.40
N SER A 313 12.45 -11.34 -5.74
CA SER A 313 12.09 -11.16 -4.32
C SER A 313 13.26 -11.32 -3.35
N ARG A 314 14.31 -12.05 -3.76
CA ARG A 314 15.54 -12.28 -2.98
C ARG A 314 16.58 -11.18 -3.12
N ALA A 315 16.31 -10.10 -3.85
CA ALA A 315 17.31 -9.07 -4.13
C ALA A 315 17.91 -8.45 -2.86
N GLY A 316 17.12 -8.28 -1.80
CA GLY A 316 17.61 -7.84 -0.49
C GLY A 316 18.62 -8.81 0.15
N ASN A 317 18.40 -10.13 0.01
CA ASN A 317 19.33 -11.14 0.51
C ASN A 317 20.64 -11.11 -0.29
N LYS A 318 20.56 -10.98 -1.62
CA LYS A 318 21.75 -10.89 -2.48
C LYS A 318 22.56 -9.63 -2.20
N TRP A 319 21.89 -8.50 -1.96
CA TRP A 319 22.54 -7.27 -1.50
C TRP A 319 23.27 -7.50 -0.17
N ALA A 320 22.61 -8.11 0.83
CA ALA A 320 23.22 -8.40 2.13
C ALA A 320 24.43 -9.38 2.02
N ASN A 321 24.37 -10.33 1.09
CA ASN A 321 25.44 -11.28 0.81
C ASN A 321 26.62 -10.68 0.01
N GLY A 322 26.53 -9.41 -0.41
CA GLY A 322 27.56 -8.77 -1.23
C GLY A 322 27.57 -9.20 -2.70
N GLU A 323 26.44 -9.70 -3.20
CA GLU A 323 26.30 -10.22 -4.58
C GLU A 323 25.73 -9.16 -5.55
N ILE A 324 25.51 -7.93 -5.09
CA ILE A 324 25.00 -6.82 -5.91
C ILE A 324 25.90 -5.59 -5.75
N GLY A 325 26.30 -5.00 -6.88
CA GLY A 325 27.20 -3.84 -6.93
C GLY A 325 26.56 -2.52 -6.49
N VAL A 326 25.34 -2.24 -6.96
CA VAL A 326 24.68 -0.94 -6.82
C VAL A 326 23.23 -1.09 -6.37
N TYR A 327 22.78 -0.19 -5.49
CA TYR A 327 21.40 -0.10 -5.03
C TYR A 327 20.95 1.37 -4.91
N LEU A 328 19.83 1.72 -5.57
CA LEU A 328 19.17 3.01 -5.40
C LEU A 328 18.18 2.96 -4.23
N THR A 329 18.45 3.72 -3.16
CA THR A 329 17.66 3.72 -1.92
C THR A 329 17.55 5.10 -1.32
N TYR A 330 16.73 5.30 -0.29
CA TYR A 330 16.69 6.55 0.44
C TYR A 330 17.91 6.71 1.34
N ILE A 331 18.35 7.95 1.51
CA ILE A 331 19.25 8.32 2.58
C ILE A 331 18.41 8.65 3.82
N ASP A 332 18.43 7.76 4.80
CA ASP A 332 17.74 7.91 6.07
C ASP A 332 18.55 7.29 7.21
N GLU A 333 18.18 7.63 8.45
CA GLU A 333 18.88 7.13 9.64
C GLU A 333 18.83 5.59 9.76
N ARG A 334 17.79 4.94 9.18
CA ARG A 334 17.67 3.49 9.15
C ARG A 334 18.68 2.84 8.21
N THR A 335 18.87 3.41 7.04
CA THR A 335 19.87 2.95 6.07
C THR A 335 21.25 3.14 6.69
N MET A 336 21.49 4.27 7.35
CA MET A 336 22.75 4.54 8.04
C MET A 336 23.03 3.60 9.22
N SER A 337 22.01 3.15 9.96
CA SER A 337 22.22 2.25 11.10
C SER A 337 22.76 0.86 10.71
N THR A 338 22.61 0.50 9.44
CA THR A 338 23.14 -0.75 8.86
C THR A 338 24.32 -0.50 7.91
N PHE A 339 24.74 0.75 7.76
CA PHE A 339 25.80 1.14 6.83
C PHE A 339 27.18 0.89 7.42
N ASN A 340 27.95 0.02 6.75
CA ASN A 340 29.38 -0.17 7.03
C ASN A 340 30.22 0.62 6.00
N PRO A 341 30.91 1.71 6.39
CA PRO A 341 31.64 2.57 5.47
C PRO A 341 32.88 1.90 4.84
N GLU A 342 33.41 0.82 5.41
CA GLU A 342 34.52 0.05 4.81
C GLU A 342 34.04 -0.73 3.58
N ILE A 343 32.78 -1.16 3.61
CA ILE A 343 32.20 -2.03 2.61
C ILE A 343 31.38 -1.24 1.59
N TYR A 344 30.67 -0.21 2.04
CA TYR A 344 29.72 0.54 1.26
C TYR A 344 30.17 1.98 1.06
N GLY A 345 29.86 2.53 -0.11
CA GLY A 345 29.90 3.96 -0.36
C GLY A 345 28.51 4.46 -0.77
N MET A 346 28.35 5.79 -0.77
CA MET A 346 27.16 6.46 -1.26
C MET A 346 27.54 7.60 -2.20
N ALA A 347 26.70 7.84 -3.19
CA ALA A 347 26.83 8.96 -4.12
C ALA A 347 25.44 9.45 -4.56
N PRO A 348 25.35 10.68 -5.10
CA PRO A 348 24.10 11.13 -5.70
C PRO A 348 23.66 10.19 -6.80
N VAL A 349 22.35 10.13 -7.07
CA VAL A 349 21.86 9.37 -8.22
C VAL A 349 22.53 9.91 -9.52
N PRO A 350 22.99 9.03 -10.41
CA PRO A 350 23.72 9.46 -11.61
C PRO A 350 22.86 10.35 -12.51
N MET A 351 23.50 11.33 -13.16
CA MET A 351 22.85 12.20 -14.13
C MET A 351 22.38 11.40 -15.35
N GLY A 352 21.17 11.69 -15.84
CA GLY A 352 20.67 11.05 -17.05
C GLY A 352 21.35 11.53 -18.32
N TYR A 353 20.93 10.95 -19.45
CA TYR A 353 21.34 11.41 -20.78
C TYR A 353 20.97 12.87 -21.01
N LYS A 354 21.72 13.53 -21.89
CA LYS A 354 21.41 14.90 -22.34
C LYS A 354 20.03 14.91 -23.00
N ASP A 355 19.23 15.91 -22.67
CA ASP A 355 17.98 16.21 -23.37
C ASP A 355 18.22 16.88 -24.74
N GLU A 356 17.14 17.20 -25.43
CA GLU A 356 17.17 17.87 -26.75
C GLU A 356 17.89 19.22 -26.72
N LYS A 357 18.01 19.85 -25.53
CA LYS A 357 18.72 21.11 -25.30
C LYS A 357 20.16 20.89 -24.83
N GLY A 358 20.63 19.64 -24.77
CA GLY A 358 21.97 19.29 -24.32
C GLY A 358 22.16 19.28 -22.80
N VAL A 359 21.09 19.42 -22.01
CA VAL A 359 21.13 19.51 -20.54
C VAL A 359 20.99 18.12 -19.93
N ARG A 360 21.85 17.81 -18.94
CA ARG A 360 21.69 16.61 -18.11
C ARG A 360 20.85 16.94 -16.88
N HIS A 361 19.94 16.04 -16.54
CA HIS A 361 19.09 16.17 -15.37
C HIS A 361 19.50 15.17 -14.29
N ARG A 362 19.23 15.52 -13.04
CA ARG A 362 19.29 14.62 -11.89
C ARG A 362 17.94 14.68 -11.21
N GLY A 363 17.40 13.52 -10.86
CA GLY A 363 16.10 13.41 -10.22
C GLY A 363 15.99 12.14 -9.39
N GLY A 364 15.61 12.28 -8.13
CA GLY A 364 15.36 11.18 -7.21
C GLY A 364 13.99 11.32 -6.57
N GLU A 365 13.49 10.25 -5.97
CA GLU A 365 12.25 10.35 -5.21
C GLU A 365 12.51 11.11 -3.90
N LEU A 366 11.61 12.05 -3.61
CA LEU A 366 11.49 12.77 -2.35
C LEU A 366 10.22 12.27 -1.65
N ASN A 367 10.39 11.63 -0.49
CA ASN A 367 9.27 11.04 0.25
C ASN A 367 9.33 11.45 1.72
N CYS A 368 8.22 11.39 2.45
CA CYS A 368 8.22 11.32 3.90
C CYS A 368 6.96 10.63 4.41
N GLY A 369 7.05 10.05 5.60
CA GLY A 369 5.84 9.65 6.31
C GLY A 369 5.04 10.89 6.69
N MET A 370 3.71 10.81 6.59
CA MET A 370 2.83 11.86 7.06
C MET A 370 1.75 11.28 7.95
N PHE A 371 1.38 12.02 8.99
CA PHE A 371 0.20 11.70 9.77
C PHE A 371 -1.00 12.49 9.25
N GLY A 372 -2.13 11.81 9.11
CA GLY A 372 -3.44 12.42 8.93
C GLY A 372 -4.34 12.12 10.13
N MET A 373 -5.24 13.03 10.47
CA MET A 373 -6.29 12.77 11.46
C MET A 373 -7.50 12.17 10.74
N PHE A 374 -8.09 11.10 11.26
CA PHE A 374 -9.25 10.48 10.62
C PHE A 374 -10.49 11.38 10.69
N GLY A 375 -11.10 11.64 9.53
CA GLY A 375 -12.28 12.51 9.38
C GLY A 375 -13.51 12.02 10.16
N GLY A 376 -13.59 10.70 10.43
CA GLY A 376 -14.65 10.11 11.23
C GLY A 376 -14.52 10.31 12.74
N VAL A 377 -13.41 10.87 13.25
CA VAL A 377 -13.27 11.19 14.68
C VAL A 377 -14.24 12.32 15.01
N LYS A 378 -15.32 12.05 15.75
CA LYS A 378 -16.35 13.06 16.10
C LYS A 378 -16.08 13.78 17.43
N ASN A 379 -15.42 13.10 18.37
CA ASN A 379 -15.19 13.63 19.70
C ASN A 379 -14.05 14.69 19.65
N PRO A 380 -14.32 15.96 20.02
CA PRO A 380 -13.31 17.03 19.95
C PRO A 380 -12.12 16.80 20.90
N VAL A 381 -12.31 16.08 22.02
CA VAL A 381 -11.21 15.72 22.94
C VAL A 381 -10.22 14.78 22.25
N ILE A 382 -10.74 13.81 21.48
CA ILE A 382 -9.90 12.87 20.72
C ILE A 382 -9.18 13.61 19.59
N ARG A 383 -9.83 14.57 18.92
CA ARG A 383 -9.17 15.39 17.88
C ARG A 383 -8.02 16.22 18.46
N ASP A 384 -8.24 16.90 19.58
CA ASP A 384 -7.21 17.70 20.24
C ASP A 384 -6.01 16.81 20.66
N ALA A 385 -6.27 15.63 21.25
CA ALA A 385 -5.23 14.69 21.63
C ALA A 385 -4.49 14.08 20.42
N ALA A 386 -5.21 13.75 19.34
CA ALA A 386 -4.63 13.27 18.09
C ALA A 386 -3.69 14.32 17.47
N TRP A 387 -4.11 15.59 17.44
CA TRP A 387 -3.27 16.69 16.97
C TRP A 387 -2.00 16.83 17.81
N GLU A 388 -2.11 16.86 19.14
CA GLU A 388 -0.94 17.02 20.00
C GLU A 388 0.05 15.85 19.85
N TYR A 389 -0.45 14.63 19.67
CA TYR A 389 0.42 13.48 19.33
C TYR A 389 1.12 13.68 17.99
N MET A 390 0.37 13.99 16.93
CA MET A 390 0.91 14.19 15.57
C MET A 390 1.95 15.31 15.54
N TYR A 391 1.65 16.45 16.20
CA TYR A 391 2.53 17.60 16.25
C TYR A 391 3.82 17.33 17.04
N HIS A 392 3.71 16.63 18.18
CA HIS A 392 4.84 16.34 19.07
C HIS A 392 5.91 15.44 18.45
N ARG A 393 5.53 14.50 17.56
CA ARG A 393 6.46 13.52 16.97
C ARG A 393 7.75 14.13 16.43
N ASP A 394 7.62 15.28 15.74
CA ASP A 394 8.73 16.03 15.16
C ASP A 394 8.76 17.48 15.68
N SER A 395 8.14 17.77 16.83
CA SER A 395 8.31 19.08 17.47
C SER A 395 9.75 19.23 17.97
N GLU A 396 10.13 20.43 18.42
CA GLU A 396 11.46 20.66 18.99
C GLU A 396 11.78 19.70 20.16
N SER A 397 10.80 19.36 21.00
CA SER A 397 10.99 18.36 22.07
C SER A 397 11.19 16.96 21.51
N GLY A 398 10.37 16.54 20.53
CA GLY A 398 10.49 15.24 19.89
C GLY A 398 11.83 15.06 19.17
N LEU A 399 12.25 16.06 18.40
CA LEU A 399 13.53 16.07 17.69
C LEU A 399 14.73 16.09 18.66
N ARG A 400 14.61 16.75 19.82
CA ARG A 400 15.63 16.72 20.87
C ARG A 400 15.78 15.32 21.46
N VAL A 401 14.66 14.66 21.79
CA VAL A 401 14.65 13.27 22.29
C VAL A 401 15.24 12.33 21.24
N ARG A 402 14.81 12.46 19.97
CA ARG A 402 15.36 11.70 18.85
C ARG A 402 16.87 11.86 18.76
N THR A 403 17.34 13.09 18.68
CA THR A 403 18.77 13.42 18.52
C THR A 403 19.57 12.85 19.68
N LYS A 404 19.10 13.01 20.92
CA LYS A 404 19.74 12.45 22.11
C LYS A 404 19.88 10.93 22.00
N VAL A 405 18.79 10.20 21.71
CA VAL A 405 18.82 8.73 21.61
C VAL A 405 19.72 8.26 20.46
N MET A 406 19.71 8.98 19.33
CA MET A 406 20.60 8.69 18.20
C MET A 406 22.07 8.88 18.57
N VAL A 407 22.42 9.97 19.26
CA VAL A 407 23.79 10.22 19.75
C VAL A 407 24.23 9.16 20.76
N GLU A 408 23.41 8.89 21.78
CA GLU A 408 23.69 7.88 22.81
C GLU A 408 23.76 6.46 22.24
N GLY A 409 23.04 6.20 21.14
CA GLY A 409 23.08 4.95 20.40
C GLY A 409 24.27 4.81 19.44
N GLY A 410 25.23 5.73 19.46
CA GLY A 410 26.42 5.70 18.59
C GLY A 410 26.18 6.19 17.15
N MET A 411 25.00 6.73 16.86
CA MET A 411 24.59 7.18 15.53
C MET A 411 24.70 8.71 15.35
N GLY A 412 25.30 9.41 16.31
CA GLY A 412 25.38 10.88 16.31
C GLY A 412 26.00 11.47 15.04
N GLN A 413 27.00 10.80 14.45
CA GLN A 413 27.64 11.21 13.20
C GLN A 413 26.69 11.24 11.99
N PHE A 414 25.56 10.52 12.05
CA PHE A 414 24.55 10.42 10.98
C PHE A 414 23.31 11.29 11.24
N VAL A 415 23.25 11.97 12.38
CA VAL A 415 22.17 12.93 12.66
C VAL A 415 22.41 14.19 11.82
N MET A 416 21.34 14.76 11.29
CA MET A 416 21.42 16.01 10.53
C MET A 416 22.14 17.12 11.33
N PRO A 417 23.21 17.71 10.79
CA PRO A 417 24.02 18.74 11.43
C PRO A 417 23.26 19.92 12.02
N ARG A 418 22.14 20.34 11.40
CA ARG A 418 21.26 21.37 11.97
C ARG A 418 20.73 20.99 13.36
N TYR A 419 20.43 19.72 13.60
CA TYR A 419 19.93 19.23 14.88
C TYR A 419 21.05 19.01 15.88
N LEU A 420 22.21 18.51 15.44
CA LEU A 420 23.40 18.44 16.29
C LEU A 420 23.77 19.82 16.84
N LYS A 421 23.82 20.84 15.97
CA LYS A 421 24.06 22.23 16.38
C LYS A 421 22.99 22.75 17.32
N ARG A 422 21.71 22.58 16.96
CA ARG A 422 20.57 23.08 17.74
C ARG A 422 20.48 22.47 19.15
N PHE A 423 20.95 21.24 19.32
CA PHE A 423 20.85 20.51 20.59
C PHE A 423 22.18 20.34 21.34
N GLY A 424 23.23 21.07 20.94
CA GLY A 424 24.48 21.17 21.69
C GLY A 424 25.47 20.01 21.48
N TYR A 425 25.39 19.33 20.33
CA TYR A 425 26.29 18.24 19.93
C TYR A 425 27.26 18.67 18.81
N GLU A 426 27.72 19.93 18.85
CA GLU A 426 28.58 20.50 17.80
C GLU A 426 29.90 19.75 17.62
N ASP A 427 30.43 19.13 18.68
CA ASP A 427 31.67 18.34 18.59
C ASP A 427 31.56 17.14 17.65
N LEU A 428 30.35 16.58 17.50
CA LEU A 428 30.11 15.45 16.60
C LEU A 428 30.15 15.86 15.12
N LEU A 429 30.04 17.16 14.81
CA LEU A 429 30.17 17.66 13.44
C LEU A 429 31.57 17.42 12.86
N ARG A 430 32.59 17.22 13.71
CA ARG A 430 33.96 16.91 13.27
C ARG A 430 34.09 15.49 12.74
N ILE A 431 33.25 14.57 13.22
CA ILE A 431 33.27 13.16 12.84
C ILE A 431 32.11 12.79 11.90
N SER A 432 31.12 13.68 11.73
CA SER A 432 30.12 13.57 10.68
C SER A 432 30.81 13.64 9.30
N PRO A 433 30.60 12.64 8.42
CA PRO A 433 31.16 12.68 7.07
C PRO A 433 30.67 13.94 6.34
N LYS A 434 31.57 14.80 5.86
CA LYS A 434 31.17 16.05 5.18
C LYS A 434 30.39 15.74 3.89
N GLU A 435 30.76 14.66 3.24
CA GLU A 435 30.15 14.11 2.04
C GLU A 435 28.69 13.72 2.28
N PHE A 436 28.30 13.39 3.53
CA PHE A 436 26.93 13.04 3.87
C PHE A 436 25.98 14.22 3.75
N LEU A 437 26.39 15.40 4.21
CA LEU A 437 25.60 16.63 4.09
C LEU A 437 25.40 17.04 2.64
N GLU A 438 26.49 17.04 1.88
CA GLU A 438 26.47 17.42 0.46
C GLU A 438 25.60 16.43 -0.33
N LEU A 439 25.74 15.14 -0.06
CA LEU A 439 24.91 14.10 -0.67
C LEU A 439 23.43 14.28 -0.34
N TYR A 440 23.10 14.48 0.95
CA TYR A 440 21.73 14.70 1.38
C TYR A 440 21.16 15.96 0.72
N GLN A 441 21.89 17.06 0.73
CA GLN A 441 21.45 18.32 0.12
C GLN A 441 21.20 18.16 -1.38
N VAL A 442 22.12 17.51 -2.11
CA VAL A 442 21.94 17.18 -3.53
C VAL A 442 20.70 16.30 -3.74
N ALA A 443 20.47 15.30 -2.89
CA ALA A 443 19.31 14.41 -2.99
C ALA A 443 17.98 15.16 -2.77
N ILE A 444 17.94 16.14 -1.86
CA ILE A 444 16.76 16.99 -1.63
C ILE A 444 16.57 18.00 -2.76
N ASP A 445 17.64 18.66 -3.20
CA ASP A 445 17.60 19.73 -4.23
C ASP A 445 17.26 19.18 -5.60
N THR A 446 17.67 17.96 -5.90
CA THR A 446 17.31 17.26 -7.15
C THR A 446 16.10 16.35 -6.98
N GLY A 447 15.69 16.08 -5.74
CA GLY A 447 14.54 15.26 -5.42
C GLY A 447 13.21 15.85 -5.91
N ARG A 448 12.32 14.98 -6.34
CA ARG A 448 10.94 15.26 -6.77
C ARG A 448 9.98 14.53 -5.85
N PRO A 449 8.92 15.18 -5.34
CA PRO A 449 7.92 14.51 -4.52
C PRO A 449 7.43 13.23 -5.20
N GLU A 450 7.29 12.15 -4.44
CA GLU A 450 6.55 10.97 -4.89
C GLU A 450 5.20 11.41 -5.52
N PRO A 451 4.78 10.83 -6.65
CA PRO A 451 3.53 11.19 -7.31
C PRO A 451 2.36 11.27 -6.34
N TYR A 452 1.63 12.37 -6.43
CA TYR A 452 0.46 12.66 -5.63
C TYR A 452 -0.66 13.19 -6.53
N GLY A 453 -1.86 13.31 -5.99
CA GLY A 453 -3.06 13.71 -6.72
C GLY A 453 -3.95 12.53 -7.08
N LYS A 454 -5.01 12.84 -7.83
CA LYS A 454 -6.13 11.91 -8.07
C LYS A 454 -5.65 10.58 -8.64
N ASN A 455 -5.94 9.49 -7.90
CA ASN A 455 -5.61 8.12 -8.29
C ASN A 455 -4.11 7.83 -8.53
N SER A 456 -3.19 8.68 -8.05
CA SER A 456 -1.73 8.53 -8.25
C SER A 456 -1.16 7.17 -7.81
N ASN A 457 -1.80 6.48 -6.85
CA ASN A 457 -1.51 5.07 -6.54
C ASN A 457 -1.48 4.15 -7.76
N PHE A 458 -2.43 4.33 -8.69
CA PHE A 458 -2.54 3.51 -9.89
C PHE A 458 -1.48 3.85 -10.94
N ALA A 459 -0.89 5.06 -10.92
CA ALA A 459 0.16 5.43 -11.87
C ALA A 459 1.37 4.50 -11.75
N TYR A 460 1.74 4.10 -10.54
CA TYR A 460 2.84 3.16 -10.33
C TYR A 460 2.57 1.80 -10.96
N GLU A 461 1.35 1.28 -10.82
CA GLU A 461 0.97 0.03 -11.46
C GLU A 461 1.01 0.18 -12.99
N GLN A 462 0.46 1.29 -13.52
CA GLN A 462 0.41 1.52 -14.96
C GLN A 462 1.80 1.72 -15.58
N MET A 463 2.71 2.41 -14.90
CA MET A 463 4.09 2.59 -15.34
C MET A 463 4.90 1.28 -15.33
N SER A 464 4.53 0.29 -14.50
CA SER A 464 5.24 -0.99 -14.46
C SER A 464 4.96 -1.87 -15.69
N ILE A 465 3.82 -1.69 -16.35
CA ILE A 465 3.40 -2.44 -17.54
C ILE A 465 4.36 -2.25 -18.73
N PRO A 466 4.65 -1.01 -19.19
CA PRO A 466 5.54 -0.82 -20.34
C PRO A 466 6.97 -1.32 -20.05
N LEU A 467 7.43 -1.28 -18.80
CA LEU A 467 8.73 -1.81 -18.40
C LEU A 467 8.80 -3.33 -18.62
N GLN A 468 7.81 -4.06 -18.10
CA GLN A 468 7.72 -5.51 -18.24
C GLN A 468 7.52 -5.94 -19.68
N PHE A 469 6.73 -5.17 -20.43
CA PHE A 469 6.49 -5.46 -21.83
C PHE A 469 7.76 -5.27 -22.67
N ALA A 470 8.46 -4.14 -22.51
CA ALA A 470 9.73 -3.88 -23.17
C ALA A 470 10.81 -4.92 -22.81
N GLU A 471 10.93 -5.26 -21.53
CA GLU A 471 11.80 -6.33 -21.04
C GLU A 471 11.46 -7.67 -21.71
N SER A 472 10.18 -8.05 -21.76
CA SER A 472 9.75 -9.31 -22.39
C SER A 472 10.06 -9.35 -23.89
N MET A 473 9.95 -8.22 -24.59
CA MET A 473 10.30 -8.10 -26.01
C MET A 473 11.81 -8.27 -26.21
N GLU A 474 12.63 -7.65 -25.36
CA GLU A 474 14.08 -7.80 -25.41
C GLU A 474 14.51 -9.25 -25.10
N LEU A 475 13.97 -9.87 -24.05
CA LEU A 475 14.26 -11.27 -23.67
C LEU A 475 13.86 -12.27 -24.76
N SER A 476 12.84 -11.95 -25.56
CA SER A 476 12.36 -12.78 -26.67
C SER A 476 12.94 -12.40 -28.04
N ASP A 477 13.96 -11.52 -28.09
CA ASP A 477 14.59 -11.03 -29.32
C ASP A 477 13.60 -10.38 -30.32
N LYS A 478 12.50 -9.80 -29.81
CA LYS A 478 11.48 -9.08 -30.60
C LYS A 478 11.70 -7.57 -30.66
N LEU A 479 12.53 -7.04 -29.76
CA LEU A 479 12.94 -5.65 -29.77
C LEU A 479 14.11 -5.49 -30.75
N SER A 480 14.01 -4.55 -31.69
CA SER A 480 15.00 -4.40 -32.75
C SER A 480 16.38 -3.99 -32.21
N SER A 481 17.44 -4.48 -32.84
CA SER A 481 18.80 -4.00 -32.62
C SER A 481 19.11 -2.71 -33.40
N ASP A 482 18.30 -2.37 -34.41
CA ASP A 482 18.41 -1.08 -35.11
C ASP A 482 17.91 0.07 -34.20
N PRO A 483 18.75 1.08 -33.88
CA PRO A 483 18.39 2.12 -32.92
C PRO A 483 17.12 2.90 -33.27
N LYS A 484 16.87 3.14 -34.56
CA LYS A 484 15.68 3.88 -35.01
C LYS A 484 14.42 3.07 -34.77
N LEU A 485 14.39 1.83 -35.28
CA LEU A 485 13.24 0.94 -35.10
C LEU A 485 12.98 0.62 -33.63
N ARG A 486 14.04 0.40 -32.83
CA ARG A 486 13.95 0.21 -31.38
C ARG A 486 13.24 1.39 -30.70
N THR A 487 13.67 2.60 -31.02
CA THR A 487 13.10 3.85 -30.48
C THR A 487 11.62 3.96 -30.84
N GLU A 488 11.24 3.63 -32.07
CA GLU A 488 9.83 3.64 -32.50
C GLU A 488 8.98 2.60 -31.75
N GLN A 489 9.50 1.38 -31.58
CA GLN A 489 8.83 0.32 -30.82
C GLN A 489 8.61 0.73 -29.36
N LEU A 490 9.64 1.23 -28.68
CA LEU A 490 9.55 1.69 -27.29
C LEU A 490 8.66 2.93 -27.14
N ARG A 491 8.70 3.87 -28.10
CA ARG A 491 7.84 5.05 -28.11
C ARG A 491 6.37 4.66 -28.19
N LYS A 492 6.04 3.67 -29.04
CA LYS A 492 4.68 3.14 -29.13
C LYS A 492 4.23 2.55 -27.78
N ILE A 493 5.06 1.70 -27.17
CA ILE A 493 4.77 1.04 -25.88
C ILE A 493 4.48 2.06 -24.78
N ILE A 494 5.35 3.06 -24.61
CA ILE A 494 5.20 4.02 -23.51
C ILE A 494 4.02 4.98 -23.71
N ARG A 495 3.74 5.40 -24.95
CA ARG A 495 2.60 6.27 -25.26
C ARG A 495 1.26 5.54 -25.13
N GLU A 496 1.19 4.28 -25.55
CA GLU A 496 0.01 3.44 -25.32
C GLU A 496 -0.25 3.23 -23.82
N ALA A 497 0.81 3.03 -23.04
CA ALA A 497 0.71 2.92 -21.58
C ALA A 497 0.25 4.24 -20.93
N GLU A 498 0.76 5.40 -21.36
CA GLU A 498 0.31 6.71 -20.87
C GLU A 498 -1.16 6.97 -21.20
N ALA A 499 -1.58 6.72 -22.45
CA ALA A 499 -2.97 6.89 -22.87
C ALA A 499 -3.91 6.02 -22.03
N ARG A 500 -3.54 4.75 -21.83
CA ARG A 500 -4.28 3.83 -20.96
C ARG A 500 -4.31 4.29 -19.51
N ALA A 501 -3.19 4.79 -18.98
CA ALA A 501 -3.13 5.31 -17.62
C ALA A 501 -4.06 6.53 -17.44
N ASN A 502 -4.07 7.46 -18.40
CA ASN A 502 -4.97 8.61 -18.38
C ASN A 502 -6.45 8.20 -18.43
N GLU A 503 -6.78 7.21 -19.26
CA GLU A 503 -8.13 6.65 -19.34
C GLU A 503 -8.57 6.01 -18.01
N LEU A 504 -7.73 5.13 -17.43
CA LEU A 504 -8.06 4.38 -16.22
C LEU A 504 -8.04 5.23 -14.94
N MET A 505 -7.06 6.14 -14.83
CA MET A 505 -6.82 6.89 -13.59
C MET A 505 -7.69 8.12 -13.47
N ILE A 506 -7.80 8.91 -14.53
CA ILE A 506 -8.42 10.23 -14.47
C ILE A 506 -9.85 10.17 -14.98
N GLY A 507 -10.18 9.15 -15.78
CA GLY A 507 -11.47 8.99 -16.42
C GLY A 507 -11.64 10.00 -17.56
N ASP A 508 -10.54 10.36 -18.24
CA ASP A 508 -10.55 11.25 -19.40
C ASP A 508 -11.11 10.52 -20.63
N ILE A 509 -12.39 10.17 -20.51
CA ILE A 509 -13.19 9.50 -21.53
C ILE A 509 -14.08 10.58 -22.11
N THR A 510 -14.03 10.75 -23.43
CA THR A 510 -14.92 11.71 -24.11
C THR A 510 -16.38 11.37 -23.85
N ASP A 511 -17.26 12.36 -23.81
CA ASP A 511 -18.70 12.13 -23.53
C ASP A 511 -19.35 11.15 -24.53
N ALA A 512 -18.85 11.13 -25.77
CA ALA A 512 -19.24 10.18 -26.80
C ALA A 512 -18.88 8.73 -26.40
N GLU A 513 -17.64 8.50 -25.95
CA GLU A 513 -17.17 7.17 -25.55
C GLU A 513 -17.85 6.72 -24.25
N ARG A 514 -18.11 7.64 -23.30
CA ARG A 514 -18.91 7.33 -22.10
C ARG A 514 -20.33 6.86 -22.47
N THR A 515 -20.97 7.55 -23.41
CA THR A 515 -22.31 7.18 -23.88
C THR A 515 -22.31 5.80 -24.54
N LYS A 516 -21.31 5.52 -25.38
CA LYS A 516 -21.13 4.21 -26.00
C LYS A 516 -20.98 3.09 -24.96
N ARG A 517 -20.14 3.29 -23.94
CA ARG A 517 -19.96 2.34 -22.83
C ARG A 517 -21.27 2.08 -22.07
N ARG A 518 -22.04 3.13 -21.78
CA ARG A 518 -23.36 3.01 -21.14
C ARG A 518 -24.33 2.17 -21.97
N VAL A 519 -24.40 2.41 -23.28
CA VAL A 519 -25.29 1.65 -24.18
C VAL A 519 -24.90 0.17 -24.18
N ILE A 520 -23.62 -0.13 -24.35
CA ILE A 520 -23.11 -1.51 -24.32
C ILE A 520 -23.44 -2.18 -22.97
N ALA A 521 -23.20 -1.49 -21.86
CA ALA A 521 -23.52 -1.99 -20.53
C ALA A 521 -25.01 -2.29 -20.35
N CYS A 522 -25.89 -1.38 -20.78
CA CYS A 522 -27.34 -1.61 -20.77
C CYS A 522 -27.73 -2.83 -21.61
N CYS A 523 -27.20 -2.96 -22.83
CA CYS A 523 -27.47 -4.11 -23.69
C CYS A 523 -27.02 -5.43 -23.04
N VAL A 524 -25.84 -5.46 -22.44
CA VAL A 524 -25.31 -6.64 -21.74
C VAL A 524 -26.17 -6.99 -20.52
N LEU A 525 -26.53 -6.00 -19.69
CA LEU A 525 -27.37 -6.22 -18.51
C LEU A 525 -28.77 -6.74 -18.89
N VAL A 526 -29.38 -6.17 -19.93
CA VAL A 526 -30.67 -6.65 -20.47
C VAL A 526 -30.53 -8.08 -21.00
N GLY A 527 -29.46 -8.39 -21.73
CA GLY A 527 -29.17 -9.74 -22.20
C GLY A 527 -29.05 -10.75 -21.06
N ILE A 528 -28.35 -10.38 -19.99
CA ILE A 528 -28.22 -11.19 -18.76
C ILE A 528 -29.60 -11.42 -18.12
N LEU A 529 -30.42 -10.37 -17.96
CA LEU A 529 -31.77 -10.49 -17.40
C LEU A 529 -32.68 -11.41 -18.23
N ILE A 530 -32.60 -11.31 -19.55
CA ILE A 530 -33.34 -12.18 -20.48
C ILE A 530 -32.88 -13.64 -20.32
N ALA A 531 -31.57 -13.87 -20.27
CA ALA A 531 -31.01 -15.22 -20.06
C ALA A 531 -31.48 -15.81 -18.72
N TYR A 532 -31.39 -15.05 -17.63
CA TYR A 532 -31.89 -15.47 -16.32
C TYR A 532 -33.38 -15.77 -16.38
N PHE A 533 -34.19 -14.91 -17.01
CA PHE A 533 -35.62 -15.15 -17.17
C PHE A 533 -35.90 -16.50 -17.85
N PHE A 534 -35.21 -16.82 -18.95
CA PHE A 534 -35.40 -18.11 -19.64
C PHE A 534 -34.92 -19.30 -18.81
N VAL A 535 -33.80 -19.17 -18.10
CA VAL A 535 -33.30 -20.22 -17.19
C VAL A 535 -34.29 -20.47 -16.06
N PHE A 536 -34.72 -19.42 -15.35
CA PHE A 536 -35.72 -19.55 -14.29
C PHE A 536 -37.03 -20.11 -14.82
N ARG A 537 -37.51 -19.65 -15.97
CA ARG A 537 -38.71 -20.23 -16.61
C ARG A 537 -38.56 -21.73 -16.85
N LYS A 538 -37.38 -22.17 -17.32
CA LYS A 538 -37.08 -23.60 -17.54
C LYS A 538 -37.03 -24.37 -16.22
N ILE A 539 -36.37 -23.83 -15.20
CA ILE A 539 -36.31 -24.41 -13.85
C ILE A 539 -37.72 -24.54 -13.27
N PHE A 540 -38.51 -23.47 -13.25
CA PHE A 540 -39.88 -23.51 -12.78
C PHE A 540 -40.70 -24.55 -13.56
N ARG A 541 -40.55 -24.63 -14.88
CA ARG A 541 -41.25 -25.65 -15.67
C ARG A 541 -40.84 -27.09 -15.34
N ILE A 542 -39.58 -27.33 -15.01
CA ILE A 542 -39.05 -28.67 -14.66
C ILE A 542 -39.45 -29.07 -13.23
N PHE A 543 -39.33 -28.13 -12.28
CA PHE A 543 -39.57 -28.40 -10.86
C PHE A 543 -41.01 -28.15 -10.40
N THR A 544 -41.88 -27.58 -11.25
CA THR A 544 -43.32 -27.55 -10.99
C THR A 544 -43.89 -28.90 -11.44
N PRO A 545 -44.31 -29.79 -10.52
CA PRO A 545 -44.84 -31.09 -10.90
C PRO A 545 -46.08 -30.93 -11.80
N PRO A 546 -46.27 -31.77 -12.84
CA PRO A 546 -47.47 -31.76 -13.65
C PRO A 546 -48.69 -32.01 -12.74
N LYS A 547 -49.73 -31.18 -12.89
CA LYS A 547 -50.90 -31.10 -12.00
C LYS A 547 -51.75 -32.39 -11.88
N SER A 548 -51.37 -33.54 -12.44
CA SER A 548 -52.35 -34.63 -12.64
C SER A 548 -51.82 -36.06 -12.81
N ILE A 549 -50.78 -36.52 -12.10
CA ILE A 549 -50.40 -37.96 -12.19
C ILE A 549 -50.57 -38.77 -10.90
N LEU A 550 -50.78 -38.14 -9.75
CA LEU A 550 -51.18 -38.86 -8.53
C LEU A 550 -52.27 -38.04 -7.86
N GLY A 551 -53.42 -38.65 -7.56
CA GLY A 551 -54.59 -38.05 -6.88
C GLY A 551 -54.33 -37.58 -5.45
N VAL A 552 -53.12 -37.11 -5.17
CA VAL A 552 -52.71 -36.45 -3.94
C VAL A 552 -53.21 -35.01 -4.03
N LYS A 553 -54.18 -34.65 -3.18
CA LYS A 553 -54.52 -33.25 -2.94
C LYS A 553 -53.22 -32.49 -2.63
N GLN A 554 -52.88 -31.46 -3.39
CA GLN A 554 -51.85 -30.51 -2.98
C GLN A 554 -52.27 -29.98 -1.61
N GLU A 555 -51.60 -30.41 -0.54
CA GLU A 555 -51.76 -29.74 0.75
C GLU A 555 -51.33 -28.29 0.52
N THR A 556 -52.28 -27.37 0.68
CA THR A 556 -52.00 -25.94 0.72
C THR A 556 -51.05 -25.68 1.89
N TRP A 557 -50.25 -24.60 1.84
CA TRP A 557 -49.30 -24.28 2.89
C TRP A 557 -50.00 -24.26 4.26
N GLY A 558 -49.86 -25.35 5.01
CA GLY A 558 -50.51 -25.58 6.29
C GLY A 558 -49.82 -24.80 7.40
N PHE A 559 -49.75 -23.48 7.27
CA PHE A 559 -49.05 -22.57 8.19
C PHE A 559 -49.47 -22.78 9.66
N ARG A 560 -50.74 -23.11 9.90
CA ARG A 560 -51.24 -23.41 11.26
C ARG A 560 -50.83 -24.78 11.78
N ARG A 561 -50.71 -25.80 10.91
CA ARG A 561 -50.35 -27.17 11.28
C ARG A 561 -48.85 -27.32 11.57
N HIS A 562 -48.02 -26.56 10.86
CA HIS A 562 -46.56 -26.61 10.96
C HIS A 562 -45.96 -25.34 11.60
N PHE A 563 -46.77 -24.59 12.38
CA PHE A 563 -46.37 -23.31 12.97
C PHE A 563 -45.04 -23.40 13.72
N TRP A 564 -44.87 -24.42 14.57
CA TRP A 564 -43.64 -24.62 15.34
C TRP A 564 -42.42 -24.96 14.47
N ALA A 565 -42.61 -25.69 13.37
CA ALA A 565 -41.53 -25.99 12.43
C ALA A 565 -41.05 -24.73 11.70
N TYR A 566 -41.98 -23.87 11.25
CA TYR A 566 -41.62 -22.57 10.69
C TYR A 566 -40.94 -21.68 11.73
N MET A 567 -41.43 -21.67 12.98
CA MET A 567 -40.83 -20.86 14.05
C MET A 567 -39.40 -21.31 14.40
N LEU A 568 -39.09 -22.61 14.31
CA LEU A 568 -37.74 -23.14 14.48
C LEU A 568 -36.81 -22.81 13.28
N LEU A 569 -37.37 -22.65 12.07
CA LEU A 569 -36.62 -22.24 10.88
C LEU A 569 -36.33 -20.74 10.85
N VAL A 570 -37.18 -19.91 11.47
CA VAL A 570 -37.05 -18.44 11.46
C VAL A 570 -35.65 -17.96 11.86
N PRO A 571 -35.01 -18.43 12.96
CA PRO A 571 -33.64 -18.01 13.29
C PRO A 571 -32.62 -18.33 12.19
N ALA A 572 -32.69 -19.51 11.59
CA ALA A 572 -31.79 -19.91 10.51
C ALA A 572 -32.00 -19.04 9.26
N VAL A 573 -33.25 -18.83 8.86
CA VAL A 573 -33.61 -18.00 7.70
C VAL A 573 -33.22 -16.55 7.93
N LEU A 574 -33.49 -15.99 9.12
CA LEU A 574 -33.09 -14.61 9.46
C LEU A 574 -31.58 -14.45 9.43
N THR A 575 -30.83 -15.43 9.93
CA THR A 575 -29.36 -15.42 9.90
C THR A 575 -28.87 -15.44 8.44
N ILE A 576 -29.43 -16.30 7.59
CA ILE A 576 -29.10 -16.34 6.15
C ILE A 576 -29.46 -15.02 5.46
N LEU A 577 -30.66 -14.49 5.68
CA LEU A 577 -31.09 -13.22 5.08
C LEU A 577 -30.20 -12.06 5.52
N MET A 578 -29.87 -12.00 6.81
CA MET A 578 -29.08 -10.91 7.39
C MET A 578 -27.61 -10.95 6.95
N TRP A 579 -27.00 -12.14 6.87
CA TRP A 579 -25.56 -12.26 6.56
C TRP A 579 -25.25 -12.54 5.09
N GLN A 580 -26.17 -13.15 4.33
CA GLN A 580 -25.94 -13.50 2.92
C GLN A 580 -26.65 -12.55 1.97
N TYR A 581 -27.95 -12.31 2.17
CA TYR A 581 -28.76 -11.55 1.21
C TYR A 581 -28.73 -10.04 1.43
N LEU A 582 -28.65 -9.57 2.68
CA LEU A 582 -28.55 -8.14 2.97
C LEU A 582 -27.24 -7.54 2.42
N PRO A 583 -26.04 -8.14 2.61
CA PRO A 583 -24.82 -7.63 1.99
C PRO A 583 -24.87 -7.72 0.47
N LEU A 584 -25.46 -8.78 -0.10
CA LEU A 584 -25.66 -8.93 -1.54
C LEU A 584 -26.52 -7.81 -2.12
N ALA A 585 -27.67 -7.50 -1.49
CA ALA A 585 -28.55 -6.42 -1.90
C ALA A 585 -27.86 -5.05 -1.79
N ARG A 586 -27.14 -4.79 -0.68
CA ARG A 586 -26.37 -3.54 -0.51
C ARG A 586 -25.28 -3.41 -1.56
N GLY A 587 -24.49 -4.46 -1.79
CA GLY A 587 -23.45 -4.47 -2.83
C GLY A 587 -24.01 -4.31 -4.23
N SER A 588 -25.20 -4.86 -4.50
CA SER A 588 -25.89 -4.67 -5.78
C SER A 588 -26.25 -3.20 -6.01
N VAL A 589 -26.68 -2.46 -4.98
CA VAL A 589 -26.94 -1.01 -5.09
C VAL A 589 -25.64 -0.24 -5.26
N MET A 590 -24.57 -0.60 -4.52
CA MET A 590 -23.26 0.03 -4.64
C MET A 590 -22.70 -0.06 -6.07
N ALA A 591 -23.01 -1.14 -6.81
CA ALA A 591 -22.58 -1.28 -8.21
C ALA A 591 -23.12 -0.20 -9.15
N PHE A 592 -24.21 0.50 -8.80
CA PHE A 592 -24.76 1.62 -9.57
C PHE A 592 -24.36 3.00 -9.04
N GLN A 593 -23.48 3.05 -8.04
CA GLN A 593 -23.06 4.27 -7.36
C GLN A 593 -21.55 4.49 -7.50
N ASP A 594 -21.14 5.75 -7.53
CA ASP A 594 -19.79 6.13 -7.11
C ASP A 594 -19.78 6.07 -5.58
N TYR A 595 -19.46 4.88 -5.08
CA TYR A 595 -19.62 4.53 -3.68
C TYR A 595 -18.53 5.15 -2.82
N LYS A 596 -18.94 5.98 -1.86
CA LYS A 596 -18.07 6.55 -0.84
C LYS A 596 -18.37 5.91 0.51
N ILE A 597 -17.34 5.44 1.20
CA ILE A 597 -17.47 4.86 2.56
C ILE A 597 -17.92 5.94 3.55
N ILE A 598 -17.41 7.17 3.40
CA ILE A 598 -17.80 8.34 4.21
C ILE A 598 -18.38 9.41 3.29
N GLY A 599 -19.55 9.93 3.67
CA GLY A 599 -20.26 10.98 2.94
C GLY A 599 -21.37 10.44 2.03
N LYS A 600 -21.77 11.26 1.04
CA LYS A 600 -22.85 10.93 0.11
C LYS A 600 -22.29 10.19 -1.10
N SER A 601 -22.83 9.00 -1.38
CA SER A 601 -22.58 8.27 -2.63
C SER A 601 -23.47 8.81 -3.75
N ILE A 602 -22.90 9.05 -4.92
CA ILE A 602 -23.63 9.61 -6.08
C ILE A 602 -24.07 8.44 -6.96
N PHE A 603 -25.31 8.46 -7.43
CA PHE A 603 -25.79 7.45 -8.37
C PHE A 603 -25.24 7.74 -9.78
N VAL A 604 -24.50 6.79 -10.34
CA VAL A 604 -23.84 6.91 -11.66
C VAL A 604 -24.48 5.99 -12.71
N GLY A 605 -25.57 5.30 -12.36
CA GLY A 605 -26.27 4.40 -13.27
C GLY A 605 -25.40 3.22 -13.67
N VAL A 606 -25.20 3.01 -14.97
CA VAL A 606 -24.46 1.85 -15.50
C VAL A 606 -22.98 2.14 -15.78
N ASP A 607 -22.46 3.30 -15.36
CA ASP A 607 -21.08 3.72 -15.66
C ASP A 607 -20.03 2.71 -15.18
N ASN A 608 -20.21 2.17 -13.97
CA ASN A 608 -19.32 1.14 -13.43
C ASN A 608 -19.28 -0.10 -14.33
N PHE A 609 -20.44 -0.56 -14.83
CA PHE A 609 -20.52 -1.70 -15.75
C PHE A 609 -19.91 -1.39 -17.11
N GLY A 610 -20.13 -0.19 -17.65
CA GLY A 610 -19.55 0.26 -18.92
C GLY A 610 -18.03 0.30 -18.88
N ASN A 611 -17.45 0.76 -17.76
CA ASN A 611 -16.01 0.77 -17.54
C ASN A 611 -15.44 -0.65 -17.39
N LEU A 612 -16.13 -1.56 -16.70
CA LEU A 612 -15.69 -2.95 -16.53
C LEU A 612 -15.62 -3.72 -17.86
N ILE A 613 -16.55 -3.49 -18.78
CA ILE A 613 -16.61 -4.22 -20.07
C ILE A 613 -15.40 -3.93 -20.95
N VAL A 614 -14.84 -2.72 -20.87
CA VAL A 614 -13.66 -2.31 -21.66
C VAL A 614 -12.35 -2.50 -20.91
N ASP A 615 -12.41 -2.85 -19.62
CA ASP A 615 -11.22 -3.06 -18.81
C ASP A 615 -10.56 -4.42 -19.12
N GLY A 616 -9.39 -4.36 -19.77
CA GLY A 616 -8.58 -5.55 -20.05
C GLY A 616 -8.12 -6.30 -18.79
N TYR A 617 -7.94 -5.62 -17.65
CA TYR A 617 -7.57 -6.28 -16.39
C TYR A 617 -8.71 -7.12 -15.83
N TRP A 618 -9.94 -6.62 -15.93
CA TRP A 618 -11.12 -7.33 -15.51
C TRP A 618 -11.28 -8.64 -16.29
N TRP A 619 -11.17 -8.59 -17.62
CA TRP A 619 -11.23 -9.80 -18.46
C TRP A 619 -10.08 -10.77 -18.22
N ALA A 620 -8.85 -10.28 -18.03
CA ALA A 620 -7.72 -11.12 -17.65
C ALA A 620 -7.97 -11.81 -16.31
N SER A 621 -8.56 -11.09 -15.34
CA SER A 621 -8.91 -11.63 -14.02
C SER A 621 -10.00 -12.69 -14.11
N ILE A 622 -11.05 -12.45 -14.91
CA ILE A 622 -12.11 -13.44 -15.18
C ILE A 622 -11.52 -14.68 -15.83
N TRP A 623 -10.65 -14.53 -16.82
CA TRP A 623 -10.03 -15.66 -17.50
C TRP A 623 -9.13 -16.46 -16.57
N ASN A 624 -8.36 -15.79 -15.71
CA ASN A 624 -7.56 -16.43 -14.69
C ASN A 624 -8.43 -17.16 -13.66
N ALA A 625 -9.52 -16.53 -13.20
CA ALA A 625 -10.47 -17.16 -12.28
C ALA A 625 -11.15 -18.38 -12.92
N PHE A 626 -11.49 -18.29 -14.21
CA PHE A 626 -12.06 -19.40 -14.98
C PHE A 626 -11.05 -20.55 -15.13
N ARG A 627 -9.82 -20.25 -15.55
CA ARG A 627 -8.72 -21.23 -15.62
C ARG A 627 -8.49 -21.90 -14.27
N TYR A 628 -8.38 -21.11 -13.20
CA TYR A 628 -8.20 -21.62 -11.85
C TYR A 628 -9.36 -22.52 -11.44
N SER A 629 -10.60 -22.08 -11.65
CA SER A 629 -11.80 -22.87 -11.33
C SER A 629 -11.84 -24.19 -12.11
N MET A 630 -11.52 -24.17 -13.40
CA MET A 630 -11.45 -25.38 -14.23
C MET A 630 -10.33 -26.32 -13.78
N LEU A 631 -9.16 -25.80 -13.43
CA LEU A 631 -8.06 -26.59 -12.88
C LEU A 631 -8.44 -27.21 -11.54
N VAL A 632 -9.04 -26.43 -10.64
CA VAL A 632 -9.50 -26.92 -9.33
C VAL A 632 -10.56 -28.00 -9.51
N ILE A 633 -11.59 -27.76 -10.33
CA ILE A 633 -12.63 -28.77 -10.59
C ILE A 633 -11.99 -30.02 -11.17
N SER A 634 -11.13 -29.89 -12.18
CA SER A 634 -10.49 -31.05 -12.81
C SER A 634 -9.63 -31.84 -11.80
N LEU A 635 -8.82 -31.17 -10.99
CA LEU A 635 -7.88 -31.80 -10.06
C LEU A 635 -8.53 -32.27 -8.74
N THR A 636 -9.65 -31.69 -8.33
CA THR A 636 -10.34 -32.06 -7.07
C THR A 636 -11.54 -32.97 -7.29
N PHE A 637 -12.08 -33.03 -8.52
CA PHE A 637 -13.16 -33.95 -8.86
C PHE A 637 -12.62 -35.22 -9.53
N LEU A 638 -11.81 -35.10 -10.59
CA LEU A 638 -11.44 -36.27 -11.39
C LEU A 638 -10.53 -37.25 -10.64
N PRO A 639 -9.41 -36.84 -10.00
CA PRO A 639 -8.55 -37.79 -9.29
C PRO A 639 -9.26 -38.52 -8.15
N PRO A 640 -10.03 -37.85 -7.25
CA PRO A 640 -10.77 -38.59 -6.22
C PRO A 640 -11.84 -39.52 -6.78
N MET A 641 -12.51 -39.14 -7.87
CA MET A 641 -13.49 -40.00 -8.54
C MET A 641 -12.82 -41.23 -9.18
N ILE A 642 -11.74 -41.04 -9.93
CA ILE A 642 -10.95 -42.15 -10.53
C ILE A 642 -10.45 -43.06 -9.42
N LEU A 643 -9.89 -42.49 -8.36
CA LEU A 643 -9.34 -43.25 -7.24
C LEU A 643 -10.43 -43.99 -6.46
N ALA A 644 -11.62 -43.41 -6.30
CA ALA A 644 -12.77 -44.10 -5.71
C ALA A 644 -13.19 -45.32 -6.54
N ILE A 645 -13.21 -45.20 -7.88
CA ILE A 645 -13.48 -46.33 -8.79
C ILE A 645 -12.38 -47.38 -8.64
N LEU A 646 -11.10 -47.00 -8.70
CA LEU A 646 -9.96 -47.93 -8.54
C LEU A 646 -10.01 -48.66 -7.19
N LEU A 647 -10.33 -47.97 -6.10
CA LEU A 647 -10.48 -48.56 -4.77
C LEU A 647 -11.64 -49.56 -4.68
N GLN A 648 -12.67 -49.39 -5.50
CA GLN A 648 -13.80 -50.31 -5.57
C GLN A 648 -13.42 -51.62 -6.27
N GLU A 649 -12.53 -51.55 -7.26
CA GLU A 649 -12.08 -52.66 -8.11
C GLU A 649 -10.94 -53.52 -7.50
N VAL A 650 -10.32 -53.12 -6.37
CA VAL A 650 -9.19 -53.87 -5.78
C VAL A 650 -9.62 -55.27 -5.31
N PRO A 651 -9.13 -56.39 -5.90
CA PRO A 651 -9.68 -57.71 -5.63
C PRO A 651 -9.24 -58.33 -4.28
N LYS A 652 -8.06 -57.98 -3.74
CA LYS A 652 -7.52 -58.50 -2.46
C LYS A 652 -6.83 -57.39 -1.65
N GLY A 653 -6.94 -57.41 -0.32
CA GLY A 653 -6.29 -56.42 0.55
C GLY A 653 -7.02 -55.07 0.70
N LYS A 654 -8.32 -55.01 0.40
CA LYS A 654 -9.15 -53.78 0.39
C LYS A 654 -9.02 -52.92 1.66
N LEU A 655 -8.97 -53.53 2.85
CA LEU A 655 -8.90 -52.81 4.12
C LEU A 655 -7.58 -52.04 4.28
N LEU A 656 -6.45 -52.67 3.94
CA LEU A 656 -5.13 -52.05 4.00
C LEU A 656 -5.01 -50.88 3.02
N PHE A 657 -5.49 -51.07 1.78
CA PHE A 657 -5.48 -50.02 0.75
C PHE A 657 -6.34 -48.82 1.14
N ARG A 658 -7.56 -49.05 1.65
CA ARG A 658 -8.42 -47.96 2.15
C ARG A 658 -7.77 -47.23 3.33
N MET A 659 -7.15 -47.96 4.26
CA MET A 659 -6.49 -47.35 5.42
C MET A 659 -5.35 -46.43 5.01
N ILE A 660 -4.46 -46.87 4.10
CA ILE A 660 -3.35 -46.05 3.58
C ILE A 660 -3.89 -44.81 2.86
N TYR A 661 -4.96 -44.96 2.07
CA TYR A 661 -5.58 -43.85 1.33
C TYR A 661 -6.25 -42.81 2.25
N TYR A 662 -6.93 -43.24 3.32
CA TYR A 662 -7.57 -42.33 4.26
C TYR A 662 -6.58 -41.72 5.28
N LEU A 663 -5.39 -42.30 5.45
CA LEU A 663 -4.40 -41.85 6.42
C LEU A 663 -4.00 -40.37 6.24
N PRO A 664 -3.74 -39.85 5.02
CA PRO A 664 -3.45 -38.44 4.81
C PRO A 664 -4.62 -37.51 5.15
N ALA A 665 -5.88 -37.96 5.03
CA ALA A 665 -7.05 -37.15 5.41
C ALA A 665 -7.16 -36.95 6.93
N VAL A 666 -6.46 -37.76 7.73
CA VAL A 666 -6.32 -37.58 9.18
C VAL A 666 -5.30 -36.48 9.51
N ILE A 667 -4.39 -36.18 8.58
CA ILE A 667 -3.40 -35.11 8.73
C ILE A 667 -4.11 -33.76 8.52
N SER A 668 -3.90 -32.81 9.43
CA SER A 668 -4.51 -31.48 9.29
C SER A 668 -4.00 -30.77 8.03
N GLY A 669 -4.86 -29.95 7.42
CA GLY A 669 -4.47 -29.16 6.25
C GLY A 669 -3.24 -28.29 6.48
N LEU A 670 -3.04 -27.79 7.71
CA LEU A 670 -1.87 -27.00 8.10
C LEU A 670 -0.57 -27.81 8.03
N VAL A 671 -0.56 -29.04 8.55
CA VAL A 671 0.64 -29.91 8.51
C VAL A 671 0.98 -30.25 7.07
N THR A 672 -0.02 -30.57 6.25
CA THR A 672 0.17 -30.84 4.82
C THR A 672 0.77 -29.64 4.10
N MET A 673 0.28 -28.43 4.36
CA MET A 673 0.81 -27.19 3.79
C MET A 673 2.28 -26.94 4.21
N LEU A 674 2.61 -27.11 5.49
CA LEU A 674 3.98 -26.91 5.98
C LEU A 674 4.96 -27.93 5.37
N LEU A 675 4.52 -29.17 5.22
CA LEU A 675 5.33 -30.25 4.63
C LEU A 675 5.61 -29.96 3.15
N TRP A 676 4.60 -29.56 2.37
CA TRP A 676 4.80 -29.13 0.99
C TRP A 676 5.67 -27.87 0.88
N LYS A 677 5.51 -26.90 1.80
CA LYS A 677 6.35 -25.71 1.86
C LYS A 677 7.83 -26.07 2.08
N GLN A 678 8.11 -27.06 2.93
CA GLN A 678 9.47 -27.54 3.19
C GLN A 678 10.04 -28.33 2.00
N PHE A 679 9.21 -29.10 1.29
CA PHE A 679 9.63 -29.83 0.08
C PHE A 679 10.01 -28.90 -1.06
N TYR A 680 9.21 -27.85 -1.27
CA TYR A 680 9.43 -26.85 -2.30
C TYR A 680 10.17 -25.61 -1.81
N GLU A 681 10.84 -25.69 -0.66
CA GLU A 681 11.63 -24.58 -0.17
C GLU A 681 12.72 -24.26 -1.20
N PRO A 682 12.81 -23.05 -1.76
CA PRO A 682 13.76 -22.75 -2.85
C PRO A 682 15.24 -22.69 -2.40
N SER A 683 15.50 -22.98 -1.13
CA SER A 683 16.85 -23.04 -0.54
C SER A 683 17.48 -24.41 -0.82
N GLU A 684 18.79 -24.50 -0.57
CA GLU A 684 19.56 -25.74 -0.57
C GLU A 684 19.06 -26.73 0.51
N PHE A 685 18.22 -26.25 1.43
CA PHE A 685 17.57 -27.03 2.48
C PHE A 685 16.20 -27.58 2.08
N GLY A 686 15.67 -27.19 0.91
CA GLY A 686 14.47 -27.78 0.35
C GLY A 686 14.68 -29.25 0.06
N ALA A 687 13.82 -30.11 0.60
CA ALA A 687 14.02 -31.56 0.55
C ALA A 687 14.17 -32.10 -0.89
N LEU A 688 13.51 -31.46 -1.87
CA LEU A 688 13.62 -31.83 -3.29
C LEU A 688 14.89 -31.30 -3.96
N ASN A 689 15.37 -30.11 -3.56
CA ASN A 689 16.61 -29.50 -4.10
C ASN A 689 17.87 -30.19 -3.56
N GLN A 690 17.75 -31.07 -2.56
CA GLN A 690 18.85 -31.92 -2.09
C GLN A 690 19.05 -33.16 -2.97
N ILE A 691 18.05 -33.49 -3.80
CA ILE A 691 18.03 -34.70 -4.63
C ILE A 691 18.38 -34.38 -6.09
N VAL A 692 18.26 -33.11 -6.51
CA VAL A 692 18.54 -32.59 -7.85
C VAL A 692 19.58 -31.48 -7.74
#